data_AF-A0A140HB16-F1
#
_entry.id   AF-A0A140HB16-F1
#
_cell.length_a   1.000
_cell.length_b   1.000
_cell.length_c   1.000
_cell.angle_alpha   90.00
_cell.angle_beta   90.00
_cell.angle_gamma   90.00
#
_symmetry.space_group_name_H-M   'P 1'
#
loop_
_entity.id
_entity.type
_entity.pdbx_description
1 polymer ?
#
loop_
_entity_poly.entity_id
_entity_poly.type
_entity_poly.pdbx_seq_one_letter_code
_entity_poly.pdbx_strand_id
1 'polypeptide(L)'
;MNTNIKKQKKSNENSIQLKAQNTKSLNSSESNLLKPGSQMTLKVQALGFKNVGLAELPNGYTIVIPNTTLGDSVRIQIEKIWSDKQKYATAKVLEFLKRGQPDLVTRVGDVLDVTIEKSGPKGSGLVQLSKNFTLIIPKTKAGDKVRVKINRVKTDYAFAKVMKEKESVMSSSKNNMTQQNGSVKLSLQSEFSSYLEGKNLNETLELGNKLCIKLPETAKIYSNYFVVKLKGSIVFIKMGLGVELGDLVKIKITKVGSTFAVAKLLKVSPLSKTQKQLIAKKRVQKMVQTGLHFGEKAIKCHANMRQFVWIKQKGQNKNRLLIKRGRHLINVLKTRRCLVKALKQLAKYAAKGKTFLFVGTKKSASSLIARTAMLSKTSFFVNTRWLGGMLTNWKTILKSISQIQPILKEKQRIIKSILERRNLIKRRLINKVNLLRKKSQKLMATGKLLMKKIKNSVFENKNQLINRSQKLILKKEQLVERNQLLIKKYTELSIKQQQLIQQSHQIQTKGNALIQNKQSLLKQLKKNQQKLKDFKQLFVIGQELNALKNSSLNQGKTLWTVSYGQLTKFSKQNPSWLVPNPSKEILNQIINAMKTASFEDKSSLTLSNQLTASISNRPKSDVVTSEQTEKSSKTIVLSKLLSKFTSFLPFIKVYIQTLVERIQNIKTMLTNTNENLLSLQTLKEKYEKLNNEINAELGLIKTKLMSEQKNLNRSLTKLKKLASEQRLLKFLPILRYLPTPRNKMSETIQILMKKFVDPKLSYSMDNIYDQKLKFTSKKMAAARKQKWQRLEKYFGGVTKMAKMKKKQISNNVAIIVGQQEEMNAVRECKKLGIKMFTIVDTNCNPRLSDHVIPANDDSRNSVKYILGEMLTYIRLAQKLRKKVGSRKLANYSV
;
A
#
# COMPACT_ATOMS: atom_id res chain seq x y z
N MET A 1 5.82 -36.49 1.39
CA MET A 1 6.20 -35.15 1.89
C MET A 1 5.09 -34.14 1.61
N ASN A 2 4.10 -34.02 2.50
CA ASN A 2 3.26 -32.81 2.73
C ASN A 2 2.15 -33.05 3.77
N THR A 3 2.46 -33.74 4.87
CA THR A 3 1.50 -33.99 5.97
C THR A 3 2.06 -33.70 7.36
N ASN A 4 3.33 -33.28 7.49
CA ASN A 4 3.98 -33.05 8.79
C ASN A 4 4.10 -31.58 9.25
N ILE A 5 3.61 -30.60 8.49
CA ILE A 5 3.72 -29.17 8.86
C ILE A 5 2.50 -28.66 9.67
N LYS A 6 1.43 -29.47 9.82
CA LYS A 6 0.24 -29.10 10.61
C LYS A 6 0.21 -29.64 12.04
N LYS A 7 1.13 -30.54 12.43
CA LYS A 7 1.22 -31.07 13.81
C LYS A 7 2.18 -30.28 14.73
N GLN A 8 3.15 -29.53 14.20
CA GLN A 8 4.07 -28.71 15.00
C GLN A 8 3.53 -27.32 15.42
N LYS A 9 2.34 -26.91 14.93
CA LYS A 9 1.70 -25.65 15.35
C LYS A 9 0.69 -25.80 16.50
N LYS A 10 0.43 -27.02 16.97
CA LYS A 10 -0.46 -27.30 18.12
C LYS A 10 0.29 -27.67 19.41
N SER A 11 1.60 -27.91 19.35
CA SER A 11 2.42 -28.28 20.52
C SER A 11 3.07 -27.09 21.24
N ASN A 12 3.11 -25.90 20.63
CA ASN A 12 3.65 -24.68 21.27
C ASN A 12 2.59 -23.82 21.98
N GLU A 13 1.31 -24.21 21.96
CA GLU A 13 0.25 -23.53 22.72
C GLU A 13 -0.01 -24.19 24.09
N ASN A 14 0.41 -25.44 24.30
CA ASN A 14 0.20 -26.17 25.55
C ASN A 14 1.36 -26.05 26.57
N SER A 15 2.51 -25.50 26.19
CA SER A 15 3.65 -25.28 27.12
C SER A 15 3.58 -23.91 27.84
N ILE A 16 2.65 -23.04 27.47
CA ILE A 16 2.45 -21.72 28.08
C ILE A 16 1.33 -21.75 29.14
N GLN A 17 0.50 -22.80 29.18
CA GLN A 17 -0.56 -22.98 30.19
C GLN A 17 -0.12 -23.70 31.48
N LEU A 18 1.08 -24.28 31.53
CA LEU A 18 1.57 -25.02 32.71
C LEU A 18 2.53 -24.23 33.62
N LYS A 19 2.84 -22.96 33.30
CA LYS A 19 3.62 -22.05 34.19
C LYS A 19 2.78 -21.00 34.92
N ALA A 20 1.44 -21.07 34.81
CA ALA A 20 0.52 -20.13 35.44
C ALA A 20 -0.34 -20.75 36.56
N GLN A 21 -0.03 -21.98 37.01
CA GLN A 21 -0.82 -22.68 38.03
C GLN A 21 -0.18 -22.77 39.42
N ASN A 22 1.08 -22.38 39.60
CA ASN A 22 1.71 -22.33 40.93
C ASN A 22 1.96 -20.90 41.38
N THR A 23 0.88 -20.23 41.80
CA THR A 23 0.86 -19.13 42.81
C THR A 23 -0.61 -18.79 43.07
N LYS A 24 -1.34 -19.78 43.59
CA LYS A 24 -2.64 -19.60 44.24
C LYS A 24 -2.58 -20.28 45.60
N SER A 25 -2.12 -19.53 46.60
CA SER A 25 -2.62 -19.63 47.97
C SER A 25 -2.21 -18.36 48.71
N LEU A 26 -3.11 -17.88 49.57
CA LEU A 26 -2.98 -16.74 50.49
C LEU A 26 -3.11 -15.34 49.88
N ASN A 27 -4.36 -14.94 49.60
CA ASN A 27 -5.10 -14.01 50.47
C ASN A 27 -6.41 -13.60 49.81
N SER A 28 -7.49 -14.21 50.28
CA SER A 28 -8.83 -13.68 50.23
C SER A 28 -8.93 -12.52 51.22
N SER A 29 -8.99 -11.30 50.71
CA SER A 29 -9.67 -10.20 51.37
C SER A 29 -10.34 -9.36 50.30
N GLU A 30 -11.66 -9.36 50.32
CA GLU A 30 -12.57 -8.56 49.50
C GLU A 30 -12.01 -7.15 49.22
N SER A 31 -11.87 -6.77 47.95
CA SER A 31 -11.69 -5.37 47.53
C SER A 31 -11.61 -5.30 46.00
N ASN A 32 -12.14 -4.32 45.27
CA ASN A 32 -12.98 -3.18 45.58
C ASN A 32 -13.56 -2.76 44.22
N LEU A 33 -14.86 -2.94 44.01
CA LEU A 33 -15.56 -2.22 42.95
C LEU A 33 -15.37 -0.73 43.28
N LEU A 34 -14.73 0.02 42.40
CA LEU A 34 -14.50 1.45 42.61
C LEU A 34 -15.87 2.12 42.80
N LYS A 35 -16.15 2.67 44.00
CA LYS A 35 -17.42 3.37 44.30
C LYS A 35 -17.15 4.88 44.42
N PRO A 36 -18.07 5.74 43.96
CA PRO A 36 -18.01 7.17 44.26
C PRO A 36 -18.02 7.36 45.79
N GLY A 37 -17.14 8.22 46.30
CA GLY A 37 -16.99 8.54 47.72
C GLY A 37 -15.91 7.74 48.46
N SER A 38 -15.36 6.67 47.89
CA SER A 38 -14.31 5.89 48.58
C SER A 38 -12.99 6.64 48.67
N GLN A 39 -12.33 6.50 49.81
CA GLN A 39 -11.03 7.10 50.08
C GLN A 39 -9.91 6.09 49.82
N MET A 40 -8.81 6.54 49.22
CA MET A 40 -7.64 5.70 48.97
C MET A 40 -6.35 6.52 48.91
N THR A 41 -5.23 5.87 49.19
CA THR A 41 -3.89 6.46 49.08
C THR A 41 -3.23 6.02 47.77
N LEU A 42 -2.87 6.96 46.91
CA LEU A 42 -2.25 6.67 45.61
C LEU A 42 -0.99 7.47 45.39
N LYS A 43 -0.07 6.89 44.60
CA LYS A 43 1.11 7.58 44.08
C LYS A 43 0.85 8.06 42.66
N VAL A 44 1.15 9.32 42.38
CA VAL A 44 1.00 9.94 41.05
C VAL A 44 2.10 9.44 40.11
N GLN A 45 1.70 8.70 39.07
CA GLN A 45 2.61 8.03 38.13
C GLN A 45 2.86 8.82 36.84
N ALA A 46 1.96 9.73 36.47
CA ALA A 46 2.11 10.58 35.30
C ALA A 46 1.48 11.96 35.53
N LEU A 47 2.00 12.97 34.86
CA LEU A 47 1.49 14.35 34.92
C LEU A 47 0.83 14.73 33.59
N GLY A 48 -0.40 15.23 33.66
CA GLY A 48 -1.21 15.75 32.57
C GLY A 48 -1.28 17.29 32.54
N PHE A 49 -2.17 17.82 31.71
CA PHE A 49 -2.34 19.28 31.52
C PHE A 49 -2.89 19.96 32.79
N LYS A 50 -2.40 21.17 33.13
CA LYS A 50 -2.76 21.91 34.36
C LYS A 50 -2.44 21.18 35.67
N ASN A 51 -1.25 20.57 35.80
CA ASN A 51 -0.80 19.88 37.01
C ASN A 51 -1.79 18.82 37.52
N VAL A 52 -2.41 18.10 36.58
CA VAL A 52 -3.32 17.01 36.88
C VAL A 52 -2.52 15.72 36.94
N GLY A 53 -2.43 15.11 38.12
CA GLY A 53 -1.84 13.79 38.31
C GLY A 53 -2.72 12.68 37.78
N LEU A 54 -2.08 11.65 37.27
CA LEU A 54 -2.72 10.42 36.81
C LEU A 54 -2.10 9.25 37.58
N ALA A 55 -2.96 8.44 38.20
CA ALA A 55 -2.58 7.19 38.85
C ALA A 55 -3.34 6.04 38.18
N GLU A 56 -2.63 5.03 37.68
CA GLU A 56 -3.23 3.84 37.08
C GLU A 56 -3.41 2.76 38.16
N LEU A 57 -4.65 2.30 38.35
CA LEU A 57 -4.98 1.22 39.29
C LEU A 57 -4.86 -0.16 38.63
N PRO A 58 -4.58 -1.24 39.41
CA PRO A 58 -4.50 -2.61 38.89
C PRO A 58 -5.78 -3.09 38.20
N ASN A 59 -6.95 -2.59 38.63
CA ASN A 59 -8.25 -2.90 38.05
C ASN A 59 -8.53 -2.19 36.70
N GLY A 60 -7.54 -1.45 36.17
CA GLY A 60 -7.56 -0.79 34.88
C GLY A 60 -8.20 0.60 34.87
N TYR A 61 -8.58 1.15 36.03
CA TYR A 61 -9.05 2.54 36.14
C TYR A 61 -7.87 3.52 36.20
N THR A 62 -7.91 4.59 35.39
CA THR A 62 -7.02 5.74 35.55
C THR A 62 -7.70 6.79 36.43
N ILE A 63 -7.12 7.10 37.59
CA ILE A 63 -7.62 8.15 38.48
C ILE A 63 -6.96 9.47 38.15
N VAL A 64 -7.80 10.49 37.95
CA VAL A 64 -7.44 11.86 37.61
C VAL A 64 -7.50 12.70 38.88
N ILE A 65 -6.35 13.22 39.29
CA ILE A 65 -6.15 13.92 40.57
C ILE A 65 -5.71 15.37 40.27
N PRO A 66 -6.46 16.40 40.68
CA PRO A 66 -6.11 17.78 40.42
C PRO A 66 -4.99 18.28 41.34
N ASN A 67 -4.19 19.25 40.85
CA ASN A 67 -3.19 20.00 41.63
C ASN A 67 -2.08 19.15 42.30
N THR A 68 -1.55 18.16 41.59
CA THR A 68 -0.49 17.27 42.11
C THR A 68 0.76 17.32 41.24
N THR A 69 1.92 17.00 41.82
CA THR A 69 3.21 16.82 41.13
C THR A 69 3.54 15.34 40.88
N LEU A 70 4.46 15.07 39.95
CA LEU A 70 4.88 13.71 39.61
C LEU A 70 5.60 13.08 40.83
N GLY A 71 5.18 11.89 41.23
CA GLY A 71 5.76 11.18 42.37
C GLY A 71 5.10 11.46 43.72
N ASP A 72 4.13 12.37 43.80
CA ASP A 72 3.36 12.64 45.01
C ASP A 72 2.61 11.38 45.49
N SER A 73 2.65 11.11 46.79
CA SER A 73 1.76 10.18 47.45
C SER A 73 0.64 10.97 48.13
N VAL A 74 -0.60 10.77 47.68
CA VAL A 74 -1.78 11.54 48.09
C VAL A 74 -2.90 10.64 48.59
N ARG A 75 -3.57 11.06 49.67
CA ARG A 75 -4.85 10.51 50.11
C ARG A 75 -5.97 11.25 49.39
N ILE A 76 -6.79 10.51 48.66
CA ILE A 76 -7.81 11.05 47.76
C ILE A 76 -9.19 10.45 48.05
N GLN A 77 -10.24 11.16 47.64
CA GLN A 77 -11.61 10.69 47.63
C GLN A 77 -12.16 10.69 46.20
N ILE A 78 -12.74 9.58 45.75
CA ILE A 78 -13.28 9.49 44.38
C ILE A 78 -14.58 10.30 44.29
N GLU A 79 -14.67 11.21 43.34
CA GLU A 79 -15.89 11.98 43.08
C GLU A 79 -16.80 11.28 42.07
N LYS A 80 -16.24 10.87 40.92
CA LYS A 80 -17.03 10.40 39.79
C LYS A 80 -16.26 9.38 38.96
N ILE A 81 -17.00 8.40 38.44
CA ILE A 81 -16.46 7.26 37.69
C ILE A 81 -17.10 7.25 36.30
N TRP A 82 -16.29 7.01 35.28
CA TRP A 82 -16.72 6.85 33.89
C TRP A 82 -16.22 5.52 33.33
N SER A 83 -17.12 4.79 32.67
CA SER A 83 -16.90 3.38 32.30
C SER A 83 -17.09 3.07 30.80
N ASP A 84 -17.33 4.07 29.95
CA ASP A 84 -17.82 3.83 28.58
C ASP A 84 -16.78 3.24 27.62
N LYS A 85 -15.67 3.96 27.35
CA LYS A 85 -14.61 3.55 26.40
C LYS A 85 -13.20 3.49 26.99
N GLN A 86 -12.96 4.25 28.05
CA GLN A 86 -11.74 4.27 28.86
C GLN A 86 -12.20 4.27 30.31
N LYS A 87 -11.69 3.34 31.13
CA LYS A 87 -12.02 3.28 32.55
C LYS A 87 -11.25 4.39 33.26
N TYR A 88 -11.92 5.48 33.66
CA TYR A 88 -11.27 6.55 34.41
C TYR A 88 -12.20 7.13 35.48
N ALA A 89 -11.62 7.69 36.54
CA ALA A 89 -12.34 8.32 37.63
C ALA A 89 -11.69 9.66 38.00
N THR A 90 -12.45 10.64 38.48
CA THR A 90 -11.93 11.89 39.05
C THR A 90 -11.96 11.78 40.56
N ALA A 91 -10.92 12.31 41.20
CA ALA A 91 -10.81 12.31 42.64
C ALA A 91 -10.44 13.68 43.18
N LYS A 92 -10.90 13.99 44.38
CA LYS A 92 -10.52 15.16 45.16
C LYS A 92 -9.37 14.78 46.10
N VAL A 93 -8.34 15.62 46.20
CA VAL A 93 -7.25 15.43 47.17
C VAL A 93 -7.74 15.81 48.56
N LEU A 94 -7.54 14.93 49.53
CA LEU A 94 -7.77 15.20 50.95
C LEU A 94 -6.46 15.65 51.61
N GLU A 95 -5.39 14.88 51.42
CA GLU A 95 -4.12 15.07 52.13
C GLU A 95 -2.92 14.65 51.27
N PHE A 96 -1.80 15.35 51.40
CA PHE A 96 -0.52 14.97 50.79
C PHE A 96 0.34 14.23 51.81
N LEU A 97 0.58 12.94 51.59
CA LEU A 97 1.40 12.10 52.48
C LEU A 97 2.90 12.29 52.22
N LYS A 98 3.29 12.45 50.94
CA LYS A 98 4.67 12.72 50.54
C LYS A 98 4.66 13.54 49.24
N ARG A 99 5.34 14.68 49.23
CA ARG A 99 5.55 15.45 47.99
C ARG A 99 6.69 14.83 47.18
N GLY A 100 6.45 14.65 45.89
CA GLY A 100 7.47 14.27 44.92
C GLY A 100 8.32 15.49 44.54
N GLN A 101 9.64 15.32 44.49
CA GLN A 101 10.56 16.26 43.85
C GLN A 101 10.99 15.64 42.51
N PRO A 102 10.54 16.17 41.37
CA PRO A 102 10.98 15.63 40.10
C PRO A 102 11.93 16.60 39.40
N ASP A 103 13.18 16.18 39.17
CA ASP A 103 14.06 16.80 38.17
C ASP A 103 13.56 16.42 36.77
N LEU A 104 12.65 17.23 36.23
CA LEU A 104 12.00 16.97 34.94
C LEU A 104 12.79 17.61 33.80
N VAL A 105 13.23 16.79 32.85
CA VAL A 105 13.88 17.23 31.59
C VAL A 105 12.94 18.09 30.73
N THR A 106 11.62 17.84 30.79
CA THR A 106 10.61 18.58 30.00
C THR A 106 9.29 18.76 30.77
N ARG A 107 8.56 19.85 30.48
CA ARG A 107 7.28 20.18 31.15
C ARG A 107 6.08 19.93 30.23
N VAL A 108 4.92 19.68 30.83
CA VAL A 108 3.66 19.52 30.09
C VAL A 108 3.26 20.87 29.48
N GLY A 109 3.18 20.92 28.15
CA GLY A 109 2.83 22.13 27.40
C GLY A 109 3.97 22.71 26.57
N ASP A 110 5.20 22.26 26.77
CA ASP A 110 6.36 22.70 26.00
C ASP A 110 6.18 22.36 24.52
N VAL A 111 6.68 23.26 23.67
CA VAL A 111 6.65 23.12 22.21
C VAL A 111 8.07 22.92 21.73
N LEU A 112 8.32 21.80 21.07
CA LEU A 112 9.64 21.41 20.59
C LEU A 112 9.58 21.16 19.08
N ASP A 113 10.63 21.58 18.37
CA ASP A 113 10.84 21.25 16.96
C ASP A 113 11.77 20.04 16.89
N VAL A 114 11.25 18.90 16.45
CA VAL A 114 11.90 17.60 16.65
C VAL A 114 11.96 16.80 15.36
N THR A 115 13.07 16.09 15.15
CA THR A 115 13.25 15.13 14.05
C THR A 115 13.09 13.70 14.55
N ILE A 116 12.27 12.91 13.86
CA ILE A 116 11.95 11.54 14.31
C ILE A 116 13.06 10.57 13.95
N GLU A 117 13.66 9.93 14.95
CA GLU A 117 14.80 9.01 14.79
C GLU A 117 14.34 7.61 14.40
N LYS A 118 13.39 7.04 15.15
CA LYS A 118 12.94 5.65 14.98
C LYS A 118 11.42 5.54 15.03
N SER A 119 10.88 4.51 14.40
CA SER A 119 9.45 4.18 14.48
C SER A 119 9.17 3.27 15.68
N GLY A 120 8.24 3.68 16.54
CA GLY A 120 7.72 2.93 17.68
C GLY A 120 6.41 2.17 17.40
N PRO A 121 5.91 1.41 18.39
CA PRO A 121 4.70 0.61 18.27
C PRO A 121 3.45 1.45 17.97
N LYS A 122 2.46 0.85 17.29
CA LYS A 122 1.22 1.50 16.82
C LYS A 122 1.44 2.71 15.88
N GLY A 123 2.56 2.74 15.14
CA GLY A 123 2.87 3.80 14.18
C GLY A 123 3.21 5.14 14.83
N SER A 124 3.88 5.10 15.99
CA SER A 124 4.43 6.28 16.66
C SER A 124 5.87 6.54 16.19
N GLY A 125 6.35 7.78 16.28
CA GLY A 125 7.75 8.13 16.19
C GLY A 125 8.36 8.26 17.59
N LEU A 126 9.60 7.81 17.74
CA LEU A 126 10.42 7.90 18.94
C LEU A 126 11.55 8.90 18.70
N VAL A 127 11.79 9.74 19.70
CA VAL A 127 12.88 10.74 19.71
C VAL A 127 13.56 10.68 21.07
N GLN A 128 14.88 10.55 21.11
CA GLN A 128 15.64 10.64 22.35
C GLN A 128 15.97 12.11 22.69
N LEU A 129 15.58 12.59 23.89
CA LEU A 129 15.89 13.96 24.37
C LEU A 129 17.18 14.01 25.22
N SER A 130 17.40 12.97 26.03
CA SER A 130 18.61 12.77 26.83
C SER A 130 18.91 11.27 26.94
N LYS A 131 20.07 10.86 27.46
CA LYS A 131 20.49 9.45 27.50
C LYS A 131 19.40 8.51 28.07
N ASN A 132 18.58 8.99 29.01
CA ASN A 132 17.53 8.20 29.68
C ASN A 132 16.10 8.71 29.46
N PHE A 133 15.84 9.63 28.51
CA PHE A 133 14.49 10.20 28.33
C PHE A 133 14.01 10.19 26.87
N THR A 134 12.88 9.54 26.61
CA THR A 134 12.34 9.33 25.25
C THR A 134 10.99 10.02 25.05
N LEU A 135 10.79 10.65 23.89
CA LEU A 135 9.55 11.29 23.48
C LEU A 135 8.80 10.46 22.43
N ILE A 136 7.53 10.17 22.70
CA ILE A 136 6.66 9.32 21.90
C ILE A 136 5.60 10.19 21.21
N ILE A 137 5.64 10.22 19.87
CA ILE A 137 4.74 11.02 19.03
C ILE A 137 3.86 10.08 18.19
N PRO A 138 2.53 10.09 18.31
CA PRO A 138 1.68 9.19 17.53
C PRO A 138 1.51 9.65 16.07
N LYS A 139 1.42 8.69 15.14
CA LYS A 139 1.10 8.89 13.72
C LYS A 139 2.15 9.64 12.90
N THR A 140 3.42 9.33 13.13
CA THR A 140 4.55 9.98 12.48
C THR A 140 5.62 8.96 12.08
N LYS A 141 6.44 9.25 11.06
CA LYS A 141 7.42 8.31 10.50
C LYS A 141 8.86 8.77 10.78
N ALA A 142 9.80 7.82 10.76
CA ALA A 142 11.22 8.12 10.86
C ALA A 142 11.65 9.09 9.75
N GLY A 143 12.36 10.16 10.12
CA GLY A 143 12.80 11.24 9.23
C GLY A 143 11.87 12.46 9.15
N ASP A 144 10.65 12.44 9.70
CA ASP A 144 9.78 13.62 9.70
C ASP A 144 10.34 14.71 10.63
N LYS A 145 10.38 15.97 10.17
CA LYS A 145 10.64 17.16 11.03
C LYS A 145 9.31 17.77 11.44
N VAL A 146 9.00 17.77 12.72
CA VAL A 146 7.65 18.12 13.20
C VAL A 146 7.71 18.99 14.45
N ARG A 147 6.89 20.05 14.47
CA ARG A 147 6.61 20.85 15.67
C ARG A 147 5.59 20.13 16.55
N VAL A 148 5.99 19.76 17.76
CA VAL A 148 5.18 18.93 18.67
C VAL A 148 4.97 19.63 20.00
N LYS A 149 3.82 19.38 20.63
CA LYS A 149 3.48 19.87 21.97
C LYS A 149 3.36 18.71 22.95
N ILE A 150 4.04 18.79 24.10
CA ILE A 150 4.02 17.75 25.13
C ILE A 150 2.67 17.76 25.86
N ASN A 151 2.02 16.60 25.95
CA ASN A 151 0.69 16.43 26.57
C ASN A 151 0.74 15.67 27.91
N ARG A 152 1.66 14.73 28.06
CA ARG A 152 1.78 13.89 29.27
C ARG A 152 3.25 13.55 29.53
N VAL A 153 3.70 13.71 30.77
CA VAL A 153 5.08 13.43 31.19
C VAL A 153 5.07 12.29 32.23
N LYS A 154 5.97 11.32 32.07
CA LYS A 154 6.31 10.28 33.05
C LYS A 154 7.79 10.43 33.43
N THR A 155 8.29 9.55 34.30
CA THR A 155 9.68 9.56 34.78
C THR A 155 10.70 9.46 33.64
N ASP A 156 10.52 8.48 32.74
CA ASP A 156 11.55 8.15 31.72
C ASP A 156 11.12 8.48 30.29
N TYR A 157 9.87 8.92 30.09
CA TYR A 157 9.35 9.24 28.76
C TYR A 157 8.17 10.22 28.79
N ALA A 158 7.94 10.90 27.67
CA ALA A 158 6.82 11.82 27.48
C ALA A 158 6.03 11.54 26.20
N PHE A 159 4.74 11.88 26.20
CA PHE A 159 3.88 11.82 25.02
C PHE A 159 3.65 13.22 24.47
N ALA A 160 3.88 13.39 23.17
CA ALA A 160 3.66 14.65 22.48
C ALA A 160 2.69 14.50 21.30
N LYS A 161 2.05 15.60 20.92
CA LYS A 161 1.10 15.67 19.80
C LYS A 161 1.58 16.69 18.78
N VAL A 162 1.53 16.31 17.51
CA VAL A 162 1.84 17.20 16.38
C VAL A 162 0.92 18.41 16.35
N MET A 163 1.51 19.62 16.32
CA MET A 163 0.78 20.86 16.10
C MET A 163 0.49 21.00 14.60
N LYS A 164 -0.78 21.15 14.24
CA LYS A 164 -1.16 21.54 12.87
C LYS A 164 -1.07 23.06 12.77
N GLU A 165 -0.20 23.58 11.92
CA GLU A 165 -0.21 24.99 11.56
C GLU A 165 -1.59 25.34 10.99
N LYS A 166 -2.24 26.35 11.58
CA LYS A 166 -3.43 26.96 10.98
C LYS A 166 -2.97 27.62 9.68
N GLU A 167 -3.60 27.25 8.57
CA GLU A 167 -3.45 27.94 7.29
C GLU A 167 -3.68 29.43 7.49
N SER A 168 -2.59 30.21 7.49
CA SER A 168 -2.62 31.66 7.46
C SER A 168 -3.13 32.09 6.09
N VAL A 169 -4.33 32.67 6.11
CA VAL A 169 -4.93 33.36 4.96
C VAL A 169 -4.03 34.53 4.57
N MET A 170 -3.48 34.47 3.36
CA MET A 170 -2.86 35.59 2.67
C MET A 170 -3.87 36.73 2.51
N SER A 171 -3.60 37.85 3.19
CA SER A 171 -4.20 39.15 2.93
C SER A 171 -3.10 40.15 2.58
N SER A 172 -2.93 40.43 1.29
CA SER A 172 -2.42 41.72 0.80
C SER A 172 -2.49 41.78 -0.73
N SER A 173 -2.84 42.97 -1.22
CA SER A 173 -2.76 43.47 -2.60
C SER A 173 -4.01 43.27 -3.49
N LYS A 174 -4.97 44.19 -3.33
CA LYS A 174 -5.76 44.74 -4.44
C LYS A 174 -6.05 46.23 -4.24
N ASN A 175 -5.18 47.05 -4.83
CA ASN A 175 -5.38 48.36 -5.49
C ASN A 175 -4.38 48.29 -6.67
N ASN A 176 -4.58 48.67 -7.92
CA ASN A 176 -5.58 49.41 -8.67
C ASN A 176 -5.71 48.74 -10.06
N MET A 177 -6.87 48.85 -10.72
CA MET A 177 -6.99 49.37 -12.08
C MET A 177 -8.44 49.24 -12.57
N THR A 178 -8.95 50.40 -12.94
CA THR A 178 -10.21 50.80 -13.54
C THR A 178 -10.36 50.34 -14.99
N GLN A 179 -11.63 50.18 -15.39
CA GLN A 179 -12.23 50.35 -16.73
C GLN A 179 -11.79 49.33 -17.82
N GLN A 180 -12.65 48.72 -18.65
CA GLN A 180 -13.87 49.20 -19.30
C GLN A 180 -14.90 48.05 -19.58
N ASN A 181 -16.17 48.45 -19.45
CA ASN A 181 -17.37 48.18 -20.28
C ASN A 181 -17.89 46.76 -20.61
N GLY A 182 -19.19 46.60 -20.33
CA GLY A 182 -20.02 45.43 -20.66
C GLY A 182 -21.30 45.39 -19.81
N SER A 183 -22.04 46.51 -19.80
CA SER A 183 -23.28 46.78 -19.06
C SER A 183 -24.43 45.83 -19.42
N VAL A 184 -24.90 45.00 -18.45
CA VAL A 184 -26.32 44.80 -18.08
C VAL A 184 -26.34 44.10 -16.71
N LYS A 185 -26.11 44.84 -15.61
CA LYS A 185 -26.45 44.39 -14.25
C LYS A 185 -26.37 45.50 -13.19
N LEU A 186 -26.89 46.69 -13.48
CA LEU A 186 -27.18 47.69 -12.46
C LEU A 186 -28.69 47.68 -12.15
N SER A 187 -29.01 47.62 -10.85
CA SER A 187 -30.31 47.94 -10.17
C SER A 187 -30.79 46.94 -9.09
N LEU A 188 -29.98 45.96 -8.65
CA LEU A 188 -30.40 45.04 -7.57
C LEU A 188 -29.51 45.07 -6.31
N GLN A 189 -28.43 45.86 -6.32
CA GLN A 189 -27.50 45.95 -5.17
C GLN A 189 -27.62 47.26 -4.38
N SER A 190 -28.15 48.34 -4.95
CA SER A 190 -28.30 49.63 -4.26
C SER A 190 -29.50 49.68 -3.29
N GLU A 191 -30.52 48.84 -3.46
CA GLU A 191 -31.67 48.78 -2.52
C GLU A 191 -31.46 47.84 -1.32
N PHE A 192 -30.34 47.11 -1.27
CA PHE A 192 -30.04 46.19 -0.17
C PHE A 192 -29.17 46.82 0.92
N SER A 193 -28.49 47.92 0.62
CA SER A 193 -27.66 48.69 1.55
C SER A 193 -28.50 49.59 2.46
N SER A 194 -29.62 50.12 1.95
CA SER A 194 -30.51 51.04 2.68
C SER A 194 -31.51 50.36 3.64
N TYR A 195 -31.41 49.05 3.85
CA TYR A 195 -32.24 48.31 4.81
C TYR A 195 -31.46 47.76 6.01
N LEU A 196 -30.14 48.01 6.06
CA LEU A 196 -29.27 47.66 7.19
C LEU A 196 -28.94 48.86 8.09
N GLU A 197 -29.22 50.07 7.64
CA GLU A 197 -29.12 51.30 8.41
C GLU A 197 -30.51 51.95 8.44
N GLY A 198 -31.07 52.16 9.63
CA GLY A 198 -32.33 52.88 9.80
C GLY A 198 -33.57 51.99 9.96
N LYS A 199 -33.72 51.39 11.14
CA LYS A 199 -34.96 51.42 11.94
C LYS A 199 -34.69 50.94 13.37
N ASN A 200 -34.58 51.93 14.27
CA ASN A 200 -34.73 51.91 15.72
C ASN A 200 -34.19 50.69 16.48
N LEU A 201 -32.91 50.76 16.85
CA LEU A 201 -32.31 49.91 17.89
C LEU A 201 -32.50 50.52 19.29
N ASN A 202 -33.64 51.16 19.58
CA ASN A 202 -34.01 51.61 20.93
C ASN A 202 -35.08 50.73 21.61
N GLU A 203 -35.41 49.57 21.06
CA GLU A 203 -36.29 48.63 21.77
C GLU A 203 -35.52 47.92 22.90
N THR A 204 -35.97 48.12 24.13
CA THR A 204 -35.67 47.35 25.34
C THR A 204 -35.93 45.86 25.09
N LEU A 205 -35.12 44.98 25.71
CA LEU A 205 -35.29 43.53 25.61
C LEU A 205 -36.51 43.09 26.44
N GLU A 206 -37.70 43.38 25.94
CA GLU A 206 -38.95 43.07 26.63
C GLU A 206 -39.45 41.66 26.33
N LEU A 207 -40.17 41.11 27.30
CA LEU A 207 -40.76 39.79 27.18
C LEU A 207 -41.77 39.78 26.02
N GLY A 208 -41.52 38.94 25.02
CA GLY A 208 -42.37 38.81 23.83
C GLY A 208 -41.88 39.54 22.58
N ASN A 209 -40.88 40.42 22.69
CA ASN A 209 -40.36 41.19 21.55
C ASN A 209 -39.70 40.29 20.48
N LYS A 210 -39.83 40.64 19.19
CA LYS A 210 -39.42 39.84 18.03
C LYS A 210 -38.30 40.51 17.23
N LEU A 211 -37.06 40.19 17.57
CA LEU A 211 -35.88 40.78 16.96
C LEU A 211 -35.39 39.96 15.75
N CYS A 212 -34.86 40.67 14.75
CA CYS A 212 -34.08 40.08 13.67
C CYS A 212 -32.60 40.33 13.96
N ILE A 213 -31.81 39.27 14.11
CA ILE A 213 -30.38 39.37 14.39
C ILE A 213 -29.60 38.46 13.45
N LYS A 214 -28.36 38.82 13.12
CA LYS A 214 -27.41 37.90 12.49
C LYS A 214 -26.66 37.19 13.60
N LEU A 215 -26.68 35.85 13.61
CA LEU A 215 -25.90 35.09 14.59
C LEU A 215 -24.41 35.31 14.32
N PRO A 216 -23.62 35.77 15.29
CA PRO A 216 -22.18 35.91 15.12
C PRO A 216 -21.54 34.55 14.85
N GLU A 217 -20.57 34.49 13.94
CA GLU A 217 -19.78 33.27 13.69
C GLU A 217 -18.96 32.84 14.93
N THR A 218 -18.70 33.78 15.83
CA THR A 218 -17.99 33.60 17.10
C THR A 218 -18.88 33.21 18.28
N ALA A 219 -20.21 33.12 18.09
CA ALA A 219 -21.12 32.84 19.19
C ALA A 219 -20.88 31.45 19.79
N LYS A 220 -20.78 31.39 21.14
CA LYS A 220 -20.56 30.14 21.85
C LYS A 220 -21.86 29.32 21.89
N ILE A 221 -21.73 28.00 21.79
CA ILE A 221 -22.84 27.05 21.87
C ILE A 221 -22.77 26.38 23.23
N TYR A 222 -23.80 26.54 24.05
CA TYR A 222 -23.93 25.88 25.34
C TYR A 222 -25.17 25.00 25.35
N SER A 223 -24.99 23.68 25.49
CA SER A 223 -26.07 22.68 25.42
C SER A 223 -26.93 22.86 24.15
N ASN A 224 -28.17 23.35 24.30
CA ASN A 224 -29.12 23.60 23.21
C ASN A 224 -29.37 25.10 22.97
N TYR A 225 -28.45 25.99 23.32
CA TYR A 225 -28.60 27.44 23.13
C TYR A 225 -27.38 28.05 22.43
N PHE A 226 -27.65 28.99 21.50
CA PHE A 226 -26.65 29.94 21.00
C PHE A 226 -26.57 31.10 21.98
N VAL A 227 -25.37 31.44 22.42
CA VAL A 227 -25.16 32.55 23.37
C VAL A 227 -24.64 33.76 22.60
N VAL A 228 -25.45 34.81 22.58
CA VAL A 228 -25.16 36.06 21.86
C VAL A 228 -25.30 37.22 22.82
N LYS A 229 -24.31 38.11 22.85
CA LYS A 229 -24.39 39.35 23.63
C LYS A 229 -25.17 40.39 22.82
N LEU A 230 -26.27 40.90 23.36
CA LEU A 230 -27.08 41.97 22.76
C LEU A 230 -27.28 43.07 23.80
N LYS A 231 -26.83 44.30 23.49
CA LYS A 231 -27.00 45.49 24.35
C LYS A 231 -26.64 45.25 25.82
N GLY A 232 -25.45 44.68 26.07
CA GLY A 232 -24.97 44.40 27.44
C GLY A 232 -25.54 43.12 28.09
N SER A 233 -26.70 42.62 27.65
CA SER A 233 -27.32 41.40 28.17
C SER A 233 -26.90 40.14 27.40
N ILE A 234 -26.82 39.00 28.09
CA ILE A 234 -26.50 37.70 27.49
C ILE A 234 -27.80 37.03 27.01
N VAL A 235 -27.96 36.85 25.69
CA VAL A 235 -29.16 36.24 25.12
C VAL A 235 -28.90 34.78 24.74
N PHE A 236 -29.63 33.88 25.40
CA PHE A 236 -29.66 32.44 25.14
C PHE A 236 -30.74 32.12 24.11
N ILE A 237 -30.34 31.86 22.87
CA ILE A 237 -31.27 31.55 21.77
C ILE A 237 -31.39 30.05 21.62
N LYS A 238 -32.57 29.49 21.90
CA LYS A 238 -32.82 28.06 21.79
C LYS A 238 -32.58 27.55 20.37
N MET A 239 -31.70 26.57 20.23
CA MET A 239 -31.39 25.92 18.97
C MET A 239 -32.64 25.25 18.39
N GLY A 240 -32.91 25.52 17.11
CA GLY A 240 -34.07 25.03 16.41
C GLY A 240 -34.00 25.36 14.92
N LEU A 241 -34.87 24.75 14.11
CA LEU A 241 -34.99 24.98 12.65
C LEU A 241 -33.72 24.78 11.82
N GLY A 242 -32.66 24.19 12.39
CA GLY A 242 -31.43 23.84 11.66
C GLY A 242 -30.51 25.03 11.35
N VAL A 243 -30.59 26.07 12.15
CA VAL A 243 -29.78 27.30 12.06
C VAL A 243 -28.29 27.01 12.27
N GLU A 244 -27.44 27.66 11.48
CA GLU A 244 -25.99 27.67 11.64
C GLU A 244 -25.49 29.08 12.05
N LEU A 245 -24.28 29.16 12.62
CA LEU A 245 -23.67 30.44 12.96
C LEU A 245 -23.45 31.27 11.68
N GLY A 246 -23.68 32.58 11.72
CA GLY A 246 -23.65 33.45 10.54
C GLY A 246 -25.02 33.69 9.89
N ASP A 247 -26.04 32.87 10.20
CA ASP A 247 -27.39 33.02 9.64
C ASP A 247 -28.12 34.25 10.23
N LEU A 248 -28.88 34.94 9.38
CA LEU A 248 -29.88 35.91 9.81
C LEU A 248 -31.07 35.15 10.42
N VAL A 249 -31.48 35.48 11.64
CA VAL A 249 -32.56 34.78 12.34
C VAL A 249 -33.55 35.76 12.93
N LYS A 250 -34.84 35.39 12.91
CA LYS A 250 -35.87 36.09 13.67
C LYS A 250 -36.12 35.31 14.96
N ILE A 251 -35.89 35.96 16.10
CA ILE A 251 -36.04 35.40 17.45
C ILE A 251 -37.21 36.09 18.16
N LYS A 252 -37.81 35.41 19.15
CA LYS A 252 -38.79 35.99 20.08
C LYS A 252 -38.25 35.82 21.50
N ILE A 253 -38.17 36.91 22.26
CA ILE A 253 -37.75 36.85 23.67
C ILE A 253 -38.87 36.18 24.47
N THR A 254 -38.50 35.19 25.27
CA THR A 254 -39.43 34.36 26.07
C THR A 254 -39.26 34.55 27.56
N LYS A 255 -38.04 34.84 28.02
CA LYS A 255 -37.73 35.16 29.41
C LYS A 255 -36.69 36.27 29.44
N VAL A 256 -36.79 37.16 30.42
CA VAL A 256 -35.86 38.27 30.66
C VAL A 256 -35.50 38.24 32.14
N GLY A 257 -34.21 38.32 32.45
CA GLY A 257 -33.68 38.56 33.78
C GLY A 257 -32.78 39.81 33.77
N SER A 258 -32.16 40.13 34.90
CA SER A 258 -31.35 41.36 35.05
C SER A 258 -30.16 41.45 34.10
N THR A 259 -29.49 40.33 33.82
CA THR A 259 -28.27 40.27 32.99
C THR A 259 -28.37 39.34 31.78
N PHE A 260 -29.49 38.61 31.63
CA PHE A 260 -29.66 37.64 30.57
C PHE A 260 -31.11 37.56 30.05
N ALA A 261 -31.28 37.11 28.81
CA ALA A 261 -32.59 36.83 28.23
C ALA A 261 -32.57 35.47 27.53
N VAL A 262 -33.70 34.77 27.52
CA VAL A 262 -33.88 33.52 26.75
C VAL A 262 -34.82 33.78 25.60
N ALA A 263 -34.39 33.45 24.39
CA ALA A 263 -35.15 33.66 23.17
C ALA A 263 -35.45 32.34 22.44
N LYS A 264 -36.65 32.23 21.88
CA LYS A 264 -37.06 31.14 20.98
C LYS A 264 -36.89 31.57 19.53
N LEU A 265 -36.30 30.69 18.74
CA LEU A 265 -36.11 30.94 17.32
C LEU A 265 -37.42 30.78 16.53
N LEU A 266 -37.79 31.78 15.73
CA LEU A 266 -39.01 31.78 14.90
C LEU A 266 -38.72 31.42 13.44
N LYS A 267 -37.75 32.07 12.80
CA LYS A 267 -37.45 31.90 11.36
C LYS A 267 -35.97 32.06 11.07
N VAL A 268 -35.46 31.29 10.11
CA VAL A 268 -34.13 31.46 9.50
C VAL A 268 -34.28 32.31 8.24
N SER A 269 -33.39 33.28 8.07
CA SER A 269 -33.31 34.26 6.98
C SER A 269 -34.66 34.94 6.68
N PRO A 270 -35.17 35.80 7.58
CA PRO A 270 -36.46 36.44 7.41
C PRO A 270 -36.46 37.41 6.20
N LEU A 271 -37.04 36.98 5.08
CA LEU A 271 -37.22 37.83 3.89
C LEU A 271 -38.20 38.97 4.13
N SER A 272 -37.93 40.15 3.54
CA SER A 272 -38.84 41.30 3.53
C SER A 272 -40.16 40.98 2.80
N LYS A 273 -41.23 41.73 3.09
CA LYS A 273 -42.53 41.61 2.42
C LYS A 273 -42.39 41.84 0.91
N THR A 274 -41.61 42.84 0.51
CA THR A 274 -41.31 43.18 -0.89
C THR A 274 -40.58 42.03 -1.59
N GLN A 275 -39.52 41.50 -0.97
CA GLN A 275 -38.78 40.34 -1.50
C GLN A 275 -39.68 39.10 -1.65
N LYS A 276 -40.57 38.82 -0.68
CA LYS A 276 -41.54 37.72 -0.79
C LYS A 276 -42.50 37.92 -1.96
N GLN A 277 -42.99 39.15 -2.16
CA GLN A 277 -43.83 39.50 -3.30
C GLN A 277 -43.07 39.37 -4.62
N LEU A 278 -41.81 39.81 -4.70
CA LEU A 278 -40.96 39.65 -5.88
C LEU A 278 -40.70 38.18 -6.22
N ILE A 279 -40.34 37.36 -5.23
CA ILE A 279 -40.21 35.90 -5.41
C ILE A 279 -41.56 35.30 -5.83
N ALA A 280 -42.66 35.82 -5.30
CA ALA A 280 -43.99 35.36 -5.67
C ALA A 280 -44.31 35.65 -7.13
N LYS A 281 -44.12 36.90 -7.56
CA LYS A 281 -44.30 37.39 -8.92
C LYS A 281 -43.42 36.62 -9.91
N LYS A 282 -42.12 36.48 -9.64
CA LYS A 282 -41.18 35.71 -10.48
C LYS A 282 -41.62 34.25 -10.68
N ARG A 283 -42.09 33.58 -9.61
CA ARG A 283 -42.62 32.20 -9.71
C ARG A 283 -43.90 32.12 -10.53
N VAL A 284 -44.86 33.05 -10.33
CA VAL A 284 -46.11 33.07 -11.11
C VAL A 284 -45.81 33.34 -12.58
N GLN A 285 -44.94 34.31 -12.87
CA GLN A 285 -44.46 34.59 -14.23
C GLN A 285 -43.86 33.33 -14.86
N LYS A 286 -43.04 32.58 -14.10
CA LYS A 286 -42.48 31.32 -14.58
C LYS A 286 -43.55 30.27 -14.88
N MET A 287 -44.55 30.12 -14.02
CA MET A 287 -45.67 29.20 -14.20
C MET A 287 -46.49 29.53 -15.45
N VAL A 288 -46.72 30.83 -15.72
CA VAL A 288 -47.39 31.30 -16.93
C VAL A 288 -46.53 31.00 -18.17
N GLN A 289 -45.23 31.32 -18.16
CA GLN A 289 -44.29 31.01 -19.25
C GLN A 289 -44.23 29.51 -19.60
N THR A 290 -44.35 28.64 -18.61
CA THR A 290 -44.37 27.18 -18.81
C THR A 290 -45.71 26.63 -19.29
N GLY A 291 -46.76 27.47 -19.37
CA GLY A 291 -48.07 27.09 -19.90
C GLY A 291 -48.99 26.38 -18.91
N LEU A 292 -48.81 26.55 -17.58
CA LEU A 292 -49.65 25.87 -16.57
C LEU A 292 -51.12 26.32 -16.59
N HIS A 293 -51.40 27.49 -17.18
CA HIS A 293 -52.69 28.17 -17.14
C HIS A 293 -53.67 27.72 -18.22
N PHE A 294 -53.23 26.99 -19.23
CA PHE A 294 -54.13 26.48 -20.27
C PHE A 294 -54.84 25.24 -19.76
N GLY A 295 -56.17 25.23 -19.78
CA GLY A 295 -56.95 24.03 -19.56
C GLY A 295 -57.43 23.39 -20.86
N GLU A 296 -58.20 22.32 -20.71
CA GLU A 296 -58.89 21.61 -21.78
C GLU A 296 -60.04 22.46 -22.41
N LYS A 297 -60.59 21.98 -23.54
CA LYS A 297 -61.79 22.53 -24.20
C LYS A 297 -62.92 22.80 -23.22
N ALA A 298 -63.63 23.91 -23.41
CA ALA A 298 -64.64 24.38 -22.46
C ALA A 298 -65.77 23.36 -22.20
N ILE A 299 -66.15 22.60 -23.24
CA ILE A 299 -67.18 21.55 -23.23
C ILE A 299 -66.80 20.38 -22.32
N LYS A 300 -65.50 20.06 -22.21
CA LYS A 300 -65.01 18.92 -21.41
C LYS A 300 -64.81 19.28 -19.94
N CYS A 301 -65.14 20.49 -19.52
CA CYS A 301 -64.88 20.96 -18.17
C CYS A 301 -65.75 20.24 -17.14
N HIS A 302 -65.12 19.72 -16.09
CA HIS A 302 -65.81 19.09 -14.98
C HIS A 302 -66.34 20.15 -14.00
N ALA A 303 -67.57 20.03 -13.51
CA ALA A 303 -68.22 21.02 -12.64
C ALA A 303 -67.38 21.37 -11.38
N ASN A 304 -66.84 20.36 -10.70
CA ASN A 304 -65.97 20.54 -9.52
C ASN A 304 -64.67 21.34 -9.78
N MET A 305 -64.27 21.55 -11.04
CA MET A 305 -63.11 22.38 -11.39
C MET A 305 -63.41 23.88 -11.43
N ARG A 306 -64.69 24.30 -11.38
CA ARG A 306 -65.11 25.72 -11.42
C ARG A 306 -64.36 26.60 -10.43
N GLN A 307 -64.07 26.09 -9.23
CA GLN A 307 -63.33 26.80 -8.19
C GLN A 307 -61.83 27.03 -8.51
N PHE A 308 -61.24 26.33 -9.48
CA PHE A 308 -59.83 26.45 -9.86
C PHE A 308 -59.63 27.17 -11.19
N VAL A 309 -60.70 27.37 -11.97
CA VAL A 309 -60.70 28.12 -13.23
C VAL A 309 -60.77 29.63 -12.92
N TRP A 310 -60.21 30.44 -13.80
CA TRP A 310 -60.27 31.89 -13.74
C TRP A 310 -61.67 32.39 -14.11
N ILE A 311 -62.18 33.39 -13.39
CA ILE A 311 -63.50 33.99 -13.63
C ILE A 311 -63.30 35.35 -14.28
N LYS A 312 -64.18 35.74 -15.21
CA LYS A 312 -64.13 37.05 -15.86
C LYS A 312 -64.49 38.15 -14.85
N GLN A 313 -63.63 39.16 -14.71
CA GLN A 313 -63.84 40.26 -13.75
C GLN A 313 -64.49 41.51 -14.36
N LYS A 314 -64.65 41.57 -15.70
CA LYS A 314 -65.20 42.72 -16.44
C LYS A 314 -66.41 42.32 -17.31
N GLY A 315 -67.43 43.16 -17.36
CA GLY A 315 -68.67 42.99 -18.14
C GLY A 315 -69.89 42.55 -17.31
N GLN A 316 -71.07 42.44 -17.96
CA GLN A 316 -72.36 42.16 -17.30
C GLN A 316 -72.40 40.79 -16.57
N ASN A 317 -71.58 39.82 -16.97
CA ASN A 317 -71.54 38.48 -16.38
C ASN A 317 -70.34 38.27 -15.44
N LYS A 318 -70.39 38.85 -14.22
CA LYS A 318 -69.30 38.83 -13.22
C LYS A 318 -68.93 37.44 -12.63
N ASN A 319 -69.61 36.36 -13.02
CA ASN A 319 -69.34 34.99 -12.54
C ASN A 319 -69.06 33.96 -13.65
N ARG A 320 -68.92 34.38 -14.92
CA ARG A 320 -68.65 33.46 -16.02
C ARG A 320 -67.18 33.03 -16.06
N LEU A 321 -66.94 31.76 -16.36
CA LEU A 321 -65.59 31.21 -16.55
C LEU A 321 -64.87 31.90 -17.72
N LEU A 322 -63.59 32.21 -17.53
CA LEU A 322 -62.76 32.82 -18.55
C LEU A 322 -62.37 31.77 -19.61
N ILE A 323 -62.88 31.97 -20.81
CA ILE A 323 -62.60 31.15 -21.99
C ILE A 323 -61.74 31.96 -22.96
N LYS A 324 -60.63 31.38 -23.41
CA LYS A 324 -59.78 31.96 -24.47
C LYS A 324 -59.55 30.91 -25.54
N ARG A 325 -59.87 31.22 -26.80
CA ARG A 325 -59.76 30.28 -27.94
C ARG A 325 -60.46 28.94 -27.65
N GLY A 326 -61.67 28.97 -27.08
CA GLY A 326 -62.47 27.78 -26.77
C GLY A 326 -61.99 26.92 -25.58
N ARG A 327 -60.97 27.35 -24.83
CA ARG A 327 -60.42 26.63 -23.66
C ARG A 327 -60.55 27.43 -22.38
N HIS A 328 -60.75 26.74 -21.26
CA HIS A 328 -60.77 27.38 -19.94
C HIS A 328 -59.37 27.74 -19.48
N LEU A 329 -59.23 28.87 -18.77
CA LEU A 329 -57.96 29.26 -18.15
C LEU A 329 -57.92 28.85 -16.67
N ILE A 330 -56.93 28.06 -16.29
CA ILE A 330 -56.67 27.66 -14.90
C ILE A 330 -56.05 28.83 -14.12
N ASN A 331 -56.53 29.06 -12.91
CA ASN A 331 -56.01 30.11 -12.05
C ASN A 331 -54.65 29.75 -11.43
N VAL A 332 -53.58 30.31 -12.01
CA VAL A 332 -52.19 30.09 -11.58
C VAL A 332 -51.91 30.49 -10.14
N LEU A 333 -52.63 31.48 -9.59
CA LEU A 333 -52.48 31.85 -8.17
C LEU A 333 -53.00 30.73 -7.26
N LYS A 334 -54.13 30.12 -7.61
CA LYS A 334 -54.66 28.93 -6.94
C LYS A 334 -53.73 27.74 -7.14
N THR A 335 -53.24 27.51 -8.37
CA THR A 335 -52.23 26.49 -8.68
C THR A 335 -51.00 26.61 -7.80
N ARG A 336 -50.45 27.81 -7.65
CA ARG A 336 -49.29 28.07 -6.78
C ARG A 336 -49.58 27.72 -5.33
N ARG A 337 -50.73 28.15 -4.79
CA ARG A 337 -51.15 27.84 -3.40
C ARG A 337 -51.25 26.33 -3.19
N CYS A 338 -51.94 25.64 -4.09
CA CYS A 338 -52.10 24.19 -4.07
C CYS A 338 -50.76 23.46 -4.21
N LEU A 339 -49.92 23.85 -5.17
CA LEU A 339 -48.59 23.28 -5.38
C LEU A 339 -47.71 23.43 -4.14
N VAL A 340 -47.67 24.60 -3.50
CA VAL A 340 -46.87 24.79 -2.27
C VAL A 340 -47.40 23.92 -1.12
N LYS A 341 -48.71 23.82 -0.95
CA LYS A 341 -49.31 22.91 0.05
C LYS A 341 -48.93 21.45 -0.22
N ALA A 342 -49.05 21.03 -1.48
CA ALA A 342 -48.67 19.70 -1.93
C ALA A 342 -47.17 19.42 -1.69
N LEU A 343 -46.27 20.30 -2.12
CA LEU A 343 -44.82 20.15 -1.96
C LEU A 343 -44.40 20.05 -0.48
N LYS A 344 -45.04 20.83 0.41
CA LYS A 344 -44.79 20.72 1.86
C LYS A 344 -45.17 19.35 2.41
N GLN A 345 -46.34 18.86 2.04
CA GLN A 345 -46.81 17.55 2.50
C GLN A 345 -45.99 16.41 1.90
N LEU A 346 -45.63 16.51 0.63
CA LEU A 346 -44.75 15.59 -0.08
C LEU A 346 -43.37 15.52 0.61
N ALA A 347 -42.79 16.67 0.96
CA ALA A 347 -41.55 16.74 1.71
C ALA A 347 -41.68 16.11 3.11
N LYS A 348 -42.81 16.30 3.81
CA LYS A 348 -43.09 15.65 5.10
C LYS A 348 -43.10 14.12 4.95
N TYR A 349 -43.74 13.59 3.93
CA TYR A 349 -43.74 12.14 3.65
C TYR A 349 -42.34 11.62 3.30
N ALA A 350 -41.57 12.36 2.50
CA ALA A 350 -40.18 12.00 2.18
C ALA A 350 -39.27 12.02 3.42
N ALA A 351 -39.45 13.00 4.31
CA ALA A 351 -38.72 13.09 5.57
C ALA A 351 -39.06 11.95 6.54
N LYS A 352 -40.33 11.52 6.57
CA LYS A 352 -40.78 10.31 7.29
C LYS A 352 -40.23 9.01 6.68
N GLY A 353 -39.79 9.06 5.42
CA GLY A 353 -39.23 7.91 4.74
C GLY A 353 -40.20 7.07 3.93
N LYS A 354 -41.36 7.62 3.61
CA LYS A 354 -42.31 6.96 2.70
C LYS A 354 -41.71 6.89 1.30
N THR A 355 -42.11 5.85 0.58
CA THR A 355 -41.79 5.61 -0.83
C THR A 355 -42.88 6.20 -1.73
N PHE A 356 -42.49 6.63 -2.92
CA PHE A 356 -43.40 7.29 -3.86
C PHE A 356 -43.65 6.43 -5.09
N LEU A 357 -44.88 6.42 -5.60
CA LEU A 357 -45.26 5.77 -6.84
C LEU A 357 -45.70 6.84 -7.84
N PHE A 358 -44.91 7.07 -8.88
CA PHE A 358 -45.25 8.02 -9.94
C PHE A 358 -46.02 7.30 -11.06
N VAL A 359 -47.20 7.80 -11.40
CA VAL A 359 -48.08 7.19 -12.40
C VAL A 359 -48.46 8.22 -13.44
N GLY A 360 -48.33 7.85 -14.71
CA GLY A 360 -48.83 8.65 -15.82
C GLY A 360 -48.34 8.15 -17.16
N THR A 361 -49.30 7.77 -17.99
CA THR A 361 -49.11 7.12 -19.29
C THR A 361 -49.27 8.08 -20.46
N LYS A 362 -49.80 9.29 -20.20
CA LYS A 362 -49.86 10.40 -21.18
C LYS A 362 -48.51 10.60 -21.87
N LYS A 363 -48.51 10.84 -23.18
CA LYS A 363 -47.29 11.07 -23.97
C LYS A 363 -46.43 12.22 -23.42
N SER A 364 -47.09 13.29 -22.95
CA SER A 364 -46.47 14.46 -22.31
C SER A 364 -45.73 14.11 -21.01
N ALA A 365 -46.22 13.12 -20.26
CA ALA A 365 -45.78 12.78 -18.91
C ALA A 365 -44.87 11.54 -18.83
N SER A 366 -45.11 10.53 -19.68
CA SER A 366 -44.50 9.19 -19.60
C SER A 366 -42.97 9.23 -19.40
N SER A 367 -42.25 9.91 -20.29
CA SER A 367 -40.79 10.01 -20.20
C SER A 367 -40.30 10.78 -18.97
N LEU A 368 -41.05 11.80 -18.54
CA LEU A 368 -40.71 12.65 -17.39
C LEU A 368 -40.92 11.92 -16.07
N ILE A 369 -41.98 11.11 -15.97
CA ILE A 369 -42.30 10.29 -14.80
C ILE A 369 -41.20 9.26 -14.55
N ALA A 370 -40.81 8.50 -15.57
CA ALA A 370 -39.72 7.54 -15.45
C ALA A 370 -38.42 8.23 -15.00
N ARG A 371 -38.08 9.36 -15.63
CA ARG A 371 -36.88 10.15 -15.28
C ARG A 371 -36.90 10.67 -13.85
N THR A 372 -38.01 11.23 -13.41
CA THR A 372 -38.13 11.86 -12.07
C THR A 372 -38.10 10.82 -10.96
N ALA A 373 -38.80 9.69 -11.14
CA ALA A 373 -38.75 8.56 -10.22
C ALA A 373 -37.33 7.99 -10.10
N MET A 374 -36.63 7.75 -11.22
CA MET A 374 -35.25 7.26 -11.20
C MET A 374 -34.30 8.21 -10.45
N LEU A 375 -34.43 9.53 -10.65
CA LEU A 375 -33.59 10.54 -9.99
C LEU A 375 -33.83 10.65 -8.47
N SER A 376 -35.02 10.27 -8.00
CA SER A 376 -35.38 10.29 -6.58
C SER A 376 -34.87 9.09 -5.77
N LYS A 377 -34.39 8.02 -6.44
CA LYS A 377 -33.83 6.76 -5.91
C LYS A 377 -34.74 5.87 -5.05
N THR A 378 -35.71 6.44 -4.33
CA THR A 378 -36.64 5.73 -3.42
C THR A 378 -38.06 5.66 -3.97
N SER A 379 -38.23 5.92 -5.27
CA SER A 379 -39.55 5.95 -5.89
C SER A 379 -39.65 4.96 -7.02
N PHE A 380 -40.87 4.54 -7.26
CA PHE A 380 -41.29 3.61 -8.31
C PHE A 380 -42.07 4.39 -9.35
N PHE A 381 -42.24 3.80 -10.53
CA PHE A 381 -43.04 4.45 -11.57
C PHE A 381 -43.79 3.47 -12.47
N VAL A 382 -44.87 3.96 -13.05
CA VAL A 382 -45.61 3.36 -14.16
C VAL A 382 -45.83 4.45 -15.20
N ASN A 383 -45.21 4.30 -16.36
CA ASN A 383 -45.24 5.34 -17.40
C ASN A 383 -45.84 4.87 -18.74
N THR A 384 -46.20 3.60 -18.87
CA THR A 384 -46.60 3.00 -20.14
C THR A 384 -48.08 2.64 -20.17
N ARG A 385 -48.51 1.73 -19.30
CA ARG A 385 -49.93 1.37 -19.10
C ARG A 385 -50.14 0.92 -17.66
N TRP A 386 -51.22 1.39 -17.04
CA TRP A 386 -51.71 0.81 -15.79
C TRP A 386 -52.57 -0.42 -16.09
N LEU A 387 -52.15 -1.60 -15.61
CA LEU A 387 -52.95 -2.81 -15.68
C LEU A 387 -53.89 -2.85 -14.47
N GLY A 388 -55.16 -3.20 -14.69
CA GLY A 388 -56.10 -3.38 -13.58
C GLY A 388 -55.59 -4.45 -12.61
N GLY A 389 -55.63 -4.16 -11.32
CA GLY A 389 -55.13 -5.06 -10.28
C GLY A 389 -53.64 -4.92 -9.99
N MET A 390 -52.97 -3.87 -10.49
CA MET A 390 -51.54 -3.63 -10.25
C MET A 390 -51.18 -3.51 -8.77
N LEU A 391 -52.08 -3.01 -7.93
CA LEU A 391 -51.88 -2.91 -6.47
C LEU A 391 -52.82 -3.85 -5.70
N THR A 392 -54.05 -4.06 -6.17
CA THR A 392 -55.03 -4.90 -5.46
C THR A 392 -54.75 -6.39 -5.64
N ASN A 393 -54.34 -6.84 -6.84
CA ASN A 393 -53.97 -8.23 -7.13
C ASN A 393 -52.44 -8.43 -7.14
N TRP A 394 -51.77 -8.01 -6.07
CA TRP A 394 -50.31 -7.99 -6.00
C TRP A 394 -49.67 -9.38 -6.16
N LYS A 395 -50.33 -10.47 -5.72
CA LYS A 395 -49.80 -11.85 -5.83
C LYS A 395 -49.57 -12.25 -7.29
N THR A 396 -50.49 -11.93 -8.19
CA THR A 396 -50.35 -12.21 -9.63
C THR A 396 -49.28 -11.31 -10.26
N ILE A 397 -49.26 -10.03 -9.90
CA ILE A 397 -48.25 -9.09 -10.39
C ILE A 397 -46.84 -9.50 -9.96
N LEU A 398 -46.67 -10.02 -8.74
CA LEU A 398 -45.41 -10.57 -8.26
C LEU A 398 -44.91 -11.73 -9.12
N LYS A 399 -45.80 -12.65 -9.56
CA LYS A 399 -45.44 -13.74 -10.48
C LYS A 399 -44.91 -13.17 -11.80
N SER A 400 -45.58 -12.17 -12.37
CA SER A 400 -45.14 -11.49 -13.59
C SER A 400 -43.81 -10.75 -13.43
N ILE A 401 -43.59 -10.08 -12.29
CA ILE A 401 -42.31 -9.41 -11.98
C ILE A 401 -41.19 -10.43 -11.82
N SER A 402 -41.44 -11.57 -11.17
CA SER A 402 -40.46 -12.64 -10.97
C SER A 402 -39.88 -13.14 -12.31
N GLN A 403 -40.75 -13.30 -13.32
CA GLN A 403 -40.34 -13.74 -14.66
C GLN A 403 -39.31 -12.81 -15.32
N ILE A 404 -39.34 -11.50 -15.03
CA ILE A 404 -38.43 -10.54 -15.67
C ILE A 404 -37.31 -10.02 -14.77
N GLN A 405 -37.42 -10.25 -13.46
CA GLN A 405 -36.43 -9.86 -12.48
C GLN A 405 -34.97 -10.26 -12.84
N PRO A 406 -34.66 -11.47 -13.36
CA PRO A 406 -33.28 -11.82 -13.70
C PRO A 406 -32.71 -10.94 -14.83
N ILE A 407 -33.50 -10.68 -15.87
CA ILE A 407 -33.10 -9.84 -17.02
C ILE A 407 -32.85 -8.40 -16.56
N LEU A 408 -33.71 -7.86 -15.71
CA LEU A 408 -33.54 -6.50 -15.17
C LEU A 408 -32.31 -6.39 -14.24
N LYS A 409 -31.98 -7.44 -13.49
CA LYS A 409 -30.75 -7.48 -12.67
C LYS A 409 -29.50 -7.42 -13.56
N GLU A 410 -29.47 -8.16 -14.66
CA GLU A 410 -28.37 -8.13 -15.63
C GLU A 410 -28.25 -6.75 -16.31
N LYS A 411 -29.37 -6.18 -16.79
CA LYS A 411 -29.42 -4.80 -17.31
C LYS A 411 -28.87 -3.79 -16.30
N GLN A 412 -29.26 -3.91 -15.02
CA GLN A 412 -28.75 -3.04 -13.96
C GLN A 412 -27.24 -3.20 -13.73
N ARG A 413 -26.69 -4.41 -13.83
CA ARG A 413 -25.24 -4.64 -13.73
C ARG A 413 -24.49 -3.97 -14.88
N ILE A 414 -25.00 -4.08 -16.11
CA ILE A 414 -24.41 -3.43 -17.30
C ILE A 414 -24.50 -1.90 -17.18
N ILE A 415 -25.66 -1.35 -16.81
CA ILE A 415 -25.80 0.10 -16.58
C ILE A 415 -24.82 0.57 -15.50
N LYS A 416 -24.66 -0.20 -14.42
CA LYS A 416 -23.72 0.12 -13.34
C LYS A 416 -22.28 0.14 -13.85
N SER A 417 -21.84 -0.86 -14.60
CA SER A 417 -20.48 -0.90 -15.15
C SER A 417 -20.23 0.24 -16.14
N ILE A 418 -21.22 0.60 -16.97
CA ILE A 418 -21.18 1.77 -17.86
C ILE A 418 -20.99 3.07 -17.07
N LEU A 419 -21.80 3.27 -16.03
CA LEU A 419 -21.73 4.48 -15.21
C LEU A 419 -20.41 4.58 -14.43
N GLU A 420 -19.88 3.45 -13.96
CA GLU A 420 -18.57 3.37 -13.30
C GLU A 420 -17.45 3.74 -14.28
N ARG A 421 -17.43 3.14 -15.47
CA ARG A 421 -16.47 3.46 -16.53
C ARG A 421 -16.55 4.92 -16.95
N ARG A 422 -17.77 5.45 -17.17
CA ARG A 422 -18.02 6.87 -17.47
C ARG A 422 -17.46 7.78 -16.38
N ASN A 423 -17.68 7.44 -15.10
CA ASN A 423 -17.18 8.22 -13.98
C ASN A 423 -15.64 8.19 -13.87
N LEU A 424 -15.01 7.05 -14.13
CA LEU A 424 -13.56 6.92 -14.16
C LEU A 424 -12.93 7.80 -15.25
N ILE A 425 -13.47 7.74 -16.47
CA ILE A 425 -12.97 8.57 -17.58
C ILE A 425 -13.19 10.05 -17.26
N LYS A 426 -14.35 10.44 -16.72
CA LYS A 426 -14.61 11.81 -16.28
C LYS A 426 -13.58 12.29 -15.26
N ARG A 427 -13.25 11.48 -14.25
CA ARG A 427 -12.21 11.81 -13.25
C ARG A 427 -10.83 11.97 -13.89
N ARG A 428 -10.46 11.07 -14.80
CA ARG A 428 -9.19 11.17 -15.55
C ARG A 428 -9.09 12.46 -16.35
N LEU A 429 -10.16 12.87 -17.03
CA LEU A 429 -10.20 14.13 -17.77
C LEU A 429 -10.06 15.34 -16.85
N ILE A 430 -10.76 15.36 -15.71
CA ILE A 430 -10.60 16.43 -14.70
C ILE A 430 -9.13 16.55 -14.27
N ASN A 431 -8.50 15.43 -13.93
CA ASN A 431 -7.10 15.41 -13.51
C ASN A 431 -6.16 15.88 -14.62
N LYS A 432 -6.39 15.46 -15.86
CA LYS A 432 -5.57 15.87 -17.02
C LYS A 432 -5.72 17.37 -17.31
N VAL A 433 -6.93 17.91 -17.25
CA VAL A 433 -7.17 19.36 -17.42
C VAL A 433 -6.50 20.17 -16.32
N ASN A 434 -6.59 19.73 -15.05
CA ASN A 434 -5.90 20.38 -13.95
C ASN A 434 -4.37 20.34 -14.09
N LEU A 435 -3.82 19.21 -14.54
CA LEU A 435 -2.39 19.07 -14.81
C LEU A 435 -1.93 20.03 -15.91
N LEU A 436 -2.65 20.08 -17.04
CA LEU A 436 -2.35 20.98 -18.14
C LEU A 436 -2.40 22.44 -17.72
N ARG A 437 -3.37 22.82 -16.88
CA ARG A 437 -3.48 24.16 -16.30
C ARG A 437 -2.26 24.52 -15.44
N LYS A 438 -1.80 23.61 -14.56
CA LYS A 438 -0.61 23.84 -13.73
C LYS A 438 0.65 23.99 -14.59
N LYS A 439 0.78 23.15 -15.62
CA LYS A 439 1.91 23.21 -16.56
C LYS A 439 1.92 24.53 -17.35
N SER A 440 0.78 24.96 -17.89
CA SER A 440 0.70 26.22 -18.63
C SER A 440 0.98 27.43 -17.73
N GLN A 441 0.49 27.43 -16.48
CA GLN A 441 0.83 28.47 -15.50
C GLN A 441 2.33 28.55 -15.23
N LYS A 442 2.99 27.40 -15.03
CA LYS A 442 4.44 27.35 -14.82
C LYS A 442 5.20 27.88 -16.04
N LEU A 443 4.81 27.48 -17.25
CA LEU A 443 5.42 27.94 -18.50
C LEU A 443 5.31 29.47 -18.67
N MET A 444 4.14 30.04 -18.35
CA MET A 444 3.96 31.49 -18.40
C MET A 444 4.79 32.22 -17.35
N ALA A 445 4.90 31.68 -16.13
CA ALA A 445 5.74 32.26 -15.09
C ALA A 445 7.23 32.22 -15.47
N THR A 446 7.72 31.09 -15.98
CA THR A 446 9.10 30.95 -16.46
C THR A 446 9.37 31.85 -17.66
N GLY A 447 8.41 31.96 -18.59
CA GLY A 447 8.54 32.81 -19.76
C GLY A 447 8.58 34.29 -19.39
N LYS A 448 7.73 34.75 -18.47
CA LYS A 448 7.77 36.13 -17.94
C LYS A 448 9.09 36.44 -17.25
N LEU A 449 9.60 35.51 -16.44
CA LEU A 449 10.89 35.67 -15.76
C LEU A 449 12.05 35.73 -16.76
N LEU A 450 12.03 34.90 -17.80
CA LEU A 450 13.00 34.92 -18.88
C LEU A 450 12.94 36.25 -19.66
N MET A 451 11.74 36.73 -20.00
CA MET A 451 11.54 38.04 -20.61
C MET A 451 12.05 39.17 -19.74
N LYS A 452 11.85 39.11 -18.42
CA LYS A 452 12.41 40.09 -17.47
C LYS A 452 13.93 40.06 -17.45
N LYS A 453 14.55 38.87 -17.45
CA LYS A 453 16.01 38.71 -17.53
C LYS A 453 16.57 39.30 -18.82
N ILE A 454 15.92 39.02 -19.95
CA ILE A 454 16.33 39.54 -21.25
C ILE A 454 16.17 41.06 -21.28
N LYS A 455 15.01 41.60 -20.88
CA LYS A 455 14.77 43.05 -20.84
C LYS A 455 15.77 43.80 -19.94
N ASN A 456 16.07 43.25 -18.76
CA ASN A 456 17.07 43.83 -17.86
C ASN A 456 18.50 43.73 -18.40
N SER A 457 18.76 42.89 -19.41
CA SER A 457 20.07 42.71 -20.04
C SER A 457 20.22 43.40 -21.40
N VAL A 458 19.21 44.16 -21.86
CA VAL A 458 19.15 44.73 -23.22
C VAL A 458 20.24 45.76 -23.49
N PHE A 459 20.83 46.42 -22.49
CA PHE A 459 21.81 47.48 -22.75
C PHE A 459 23.23 46.99 -23.11
N GLU A 460 23.64 45.74 -22.84
CA GLU A 460 25.02 45.27 -23.19
C GLU A 460 25.19 43.78 -23.62
N ASN A 461 24.16 42.91 -23.54
CA ASN A 461 24.42 41.46 -23.37
C ASN A 461 23.89 40.47 -24.43
N LYS A 462 23.68 40.88 -25.70
CA LYS A 462 23.36 39.88 -26.77
C LYS A 462 24.58 39.01 -27.10
N ASN A 463 25.76 39.63 -27.19
CA ASN A 463 27.04 38.96 -27.45
C ASN A 463 27.47 38.08 -26.27
N GLN A 464 27.24 38.49 -25.01
CA GLN A 464 27.59 37.67 -23.84
C GLN A 464 26.85 36.33 -23.77
N LEU A 465 25.58 36.25 -24.20
CA LEU A 465 24.81 35.00 -24.21
C LEU A 465 25.32 34.03 -25.29
N ILE A 466 25.65 34.55 -26.47
CA ILE A 466 26.24 33.78 -27.57
C ILE A 466 27.62 33.27 -27.15
N ASN A 467 28.48 34.14 -26.61
CA ASN A 467 29.81 33.79 -26.12
C ASN A 467 29.75 32.73 -25.00
N ARG A 468 28.78 32.84 -24.09
CA ARG A 468 28.56 31.84 -23.04
C ARG A 468 28.12 30.48 -23.59
N SER A 469 27.31 30.47 -24.65
CA SER A 469 26.88 29.22 -25.30
C SER A 469 28.03 28.54 -26.05
N GLN A 470 28.84 29.32 -26.78
CA GLN A 470 30.05 28.85 -27.46
C GLN A 470 31.06 28.30 -26.44
N LYS A 471 31.30 29.00 -25.32
CA LYS A 471 32.17 28.53 -24.23
C LYS A 471 31.71 27.20 -23.63
N LEU A 472 30.40 26.93 -23.58
CA LEU A 472 29.87 25.65 -23.10
C LEU A 472 30.02 24.52 -24.13
N ILE A 473 29.97 24.84 -25.42
CA ILE A 473 30.20 23.88 -26.52
C ILE A 473 31.69 23.48 -26.55
N LEU A 474 32.60 24.45 -26.56
CA LEU A 474 34.05 24.21 -26.51
C LEU A 474 34.43 23.38 -25.27
N LYS A 475 33.88 23.71 -24.10
CA LYS A 475 34.12 22.93 -22.87
C LYS A 475 33.57 21.49 -22.97
N LYS A 476 32.48 21.26 -23.69
CA LYS A 476 31.94 19.91 -23.92
C LYS A 476 32.90 19.11 -24.80
N GLU A 477 33.40 19.69 -25.89
CA GLU A 477 34.33 19.06 -26.82
C GLU A 477 35.62 18.63 -26.10
N GLN A 478 36.23 19.55 -25.34
CA GLN A 478 37.40 19.25 -24.51
C GLN A 478 37.19 18.11 -23.50
N LEU A 479 36.00 18.02 -22.90
CA LEU A 479 35.66 16.92 -21.98
C LEU A 479 35.48 15.58 -22.70
N VAL A 480 34.98 15.60 -23.94
CA VAL A 480 34.82 14.38 -24.75
C VAL A 480 36.19 13.84 -25.17
N GLU A 481 37.08 14.69 -25.67
CA GLU A 481 38.45 14.31 -26.05
C GLU A 481 39.22 13.70 -24.87
N ARG A 482 39.18 14.34 -23.69
CA ARG A 482 39.80 13.79 -22.47
C ARG A 482 39.24 12.42 -22.08
N ASN A 483 37.93 12.23 -22.20
CA ASN A 483 37.31 10.94 -21.91
C ASN A 483 37.73 9.86 -22.91
N GLN A 484 37.86 10.20 -24.19
CA GLN A 484 38.36 9.27 -25.21
C GLN A 484 39.79 8.79 -24.89
N LEU A 485 40.68 9.71 -24.48
CA LEU A 485 42.05 9.36 -24.06
C LEU A 485 42.06 8.43 -22.84
N LEU A 486 41.24 8.71 -21.82
CA LEU A 486 41.14 7.85 -20.63
C LEU A 486 40.60 6.45 -20.96
N ILE A 487 39.64 6.34 -21.88
CA ILE A 487 39.10 5.06 -22.33
C ILE A 487 40.17 4.24 -23.06
N LYS A 488 40.93 4.87 -23.97
CA LYS A 488 42.06 4.21 -24.66
C LYS A 488 43.08 3.64 -23.66
N LYS A 489 43.51 4.46 -22.69
CA LYS A 489 44.45 4.00 -21.64
C LYS A 489 43.86 2.86 -20.80
N TYR A 490 42.57 2.93 -20.46
CA TYR A 490 41.89 1.86 -19.72
C TYR A 490 41.86 0.54 -20.52
N THR A 491 41.57 0.59 -21.82
CA THR A 491 41.56 -0.61 -22.67
C THR A 491 42.94 -1.25 -22.77
N GLU A 492 43.99 -0.44 -22.94
CA GLU A 492 45.37 -0.93 -22.99
C GLU A 492 45.79 -1.63 -21.69
N LEU A 493 45.51 -1.03 -20.53
CA LEU A 493 45.81 -1.62 -19.23
C LEU A 493 44.97 -2.87 -18.93
N SER A 494 43.71 -2.88 -19.35
CA SER A 494 42.83 -4.06 -19.20
C SER A 494 43.34 -5.26 -20.00
N ILE A 495 43.88 -5.04 -21.20
CA ILE A 495 44.50 -6.10 -22.02
C ILE A 495 45.76 -6.63 -21.34
N LYS A 496 46.64 -5.73 -20.88
CA LYS A 496 47.86 -6.11 -20.12
C LYS A 496 47.52 -6.93 -18.87
N GLN A 497 46.46 -6.57 -18.15
CA GLN A 497 46.00 -7.33 -16.99
C GLN A 497 45.57 -8.76 -17.36
N GLN A 498 44.82 -8.94 -18.44
CA GLN A 498 44.41 -10.27 -18.90
C GLN A 498 45.60 -11.15 -19.27
N GLN A 499 46.61 -10.57 -19.94
CA GLN A 499 47.86 -11.27 -20.26
C GLN A 499 48.60 -11.72 -19.00
N LEU A 500 48.69 -10.86 -17.99
CA LEU A 500 49.32 -11.20 -16.69
C LEU A 500 48.58 -12.33 -15.95
N ILE A 501 47.24 -12.32 -15.96
CA ILE A 501 46.44 -13.39 -15.33
C ILE A 501 46.69 -14.73 -16.03
N GLN A 502 46.77 -14.73 -17.36
CA GLN A 502 47.07 -15.94 -18.14
C GLN A 502 48.47 -16.47 -17.81
N GLN A 503 49.48 -15.60 -17.74
CA GLN A 503 50.85 -15.97 -17.36
C GLN A 503 50.92 -16.52 -15.93
N SER A 504 50.21 -15.89 -14.99
CA SER A 504 50.10 -16.37 -13.60
C SER A 504 49.47 -17.77 -13.53
N HIS A 505 48.42 -18.04 -14.32
CA HIS A 505 47.80 -19.37 -14.36
C HIS A 505 48.77 -20.42 -14.90
N GLN A 506 49.54 -20.11 -15.96
CA GLN A 506 50.57 -21.01 -16.49
C GLN A 506 51.68 -21.30 -15.46
N ILE A 507 52.05 -20.33 -14.63
CA ILE A 507 53.03 -20.52 -13.56
C ILE A 507 52.47 -21.43 -12.47
N GLN A 508 51.19 -21.26 -12.09
CA GLN A 508 50.54 -22.12 -11.10
C GLN A 508 50.44 -23.57 -11.56
N THR A 509 50.09 -23.83 -12.83
CA THR A 509 50.02 -25.20 -13.36
C THR A 509 51.41 -25.85 -13.38
N LYS A 510 52.45 -25.12 -13.81
CA LYS A 510 53.85 -25.58 -13.77
C LYS A 510 54.31 -25.86 -12.33
N GLY A 511 54.00 -24.96 -11.40
CA GLY A 511 54.32 -25.11 -9.98
C GLY A 511 53.66 -26.36 -9.38
N ASN A 512 52.37 -26.59 -9.65
CA ASN A 512 51.65 -27.78 -9.18
C ASN A 512 52.24 -29.08 -9.74
N ALA A 513 52.62 -29.11 -11.01
CA ALA A 513 53.29 -30.27 -11.62
C ALA A 513 54.64 -30.57 -10.96
N LEU A 514 55.45 -29.54 -10.66
CA LEU A 514 56.71 -29.70 -9.94
C LEU A 514 56.50 -30.17 -8.49
N ILE A 515 55.46 -29.70 -7.80
CA ILE A 515 55.11 -30.18 -6.45
C ILE A 515 54.74 -31.67 -6.48
N GLN A 516 53.94 -32.10 -7.48
CA GLN A 516 53.60 -33.52 -7.65
C GLN A 516 54.84 -34.37 -7.92
N ASN A 517 55.75 -33.89 -8.77
CA ASN A 517 57.03 -34.55 -9.04
C ASN A 517 57.92 -34.63 -7.78
N LYS A 518 58.03 -33.53 -7.02
CA LYS A 518 58.75 -33.54 -5.73
C LYS A 518 58.16 -34.57 -4.76
N GLN A 519 56.84 -34.68 -4.68
CA GLN A 519 56.18 -35.68 -3.83
C GLN A 519 56.45 -37.12 -4.29
N SER A 520 56.46 -37.38 -5.60
CA SER A 520 56.78 -38.72 -6.13
C SER A 520 58.24 -39.09 -5.88
N LEU A 521 59.18 -38.17 -6.10
CA LEU A 521 60.61 -38.35 -5.82
C LEU A 521 60.88 -38.59 -4.33
N LEU A 522 60.21 -37.87 -3.42
CA LEU A 522 60.33 -38.11 -1.97
C LEU A 522 59.83 -39.50 -1.57
N LYS A 523 58.73 -39.98 -2.17
CA LYS A 523 58.23 -41.35 -1.94
C LYS A 523 59.23 -42.40 -2.44
N GLN A 524 59.80 -42.20 -3.62
CA GLN A 524 60.83 -43.09 -4.19
C GLN A 524 62.10 -43.10 -3.33
N LEU A 525 62.55 -41.93 -2.88
CA LEU A 525 63.70 -41.79 -2.00
C LEU A 525 63.50 -42.58 -0.70
N LYS A 526 62.34 -42.43 -0.04
CA LYS A 526 62.03 -43.17 1.19
C LYS A 526 62.02 -44.69 0.96
N LYS A 527 61.40 -45.15 -0.14
CA LYS A 527 61.37 -46.58 -0.52
C LYS A 527 62.77 -47.14 -0.76
N ASN A 528 63.62 -46.39 -1.47
CA ASN A 528 64.98 -46.83 -1.79
C ASN A 528 65.90 -46.79 -0.57
N GLN A 529 65.74 -45.81 0.34
CA GLN A 529 66.46 -45.78 1.61
C GLN A 529 66.11 -46.97 2.51
N GLN A 530 64.83 -47.34 2.58
CA GLN A 530 64.40 -48.52 3.34
C GLN A 530 65.01 -49.80 2.75
N LYS A 531 64.94 -49.98 1.42
CA LYS A 531 65.61 -51.09 0.74
C LYS A 531 67.11 -51.11 1.04
N LEU A 532 67.80 -49.97 0.94
CA LEU A 532 69.23 -49.90 1.22
C LEU A 532 69.56 -50.35 2.65
N LYS A 533 68.73 -49.99 3.64
CA LYS A 533 68.88 -50.43 5.03
C LYS A 533 68.70 -51.95 5.15
N ASP A 534 67.64 -52.49 4.56
CA ASP A 534 67.33 -53.93 4.60
C ASP A 534 68.45 -54.75 3.94
N PHE A 535 68.91 -54.34 2.75
CA PHE A 535 69.99 -55.04 2.04
C PHE A 535 71.35 -54.92 2.75
N LYS A 536 71.65 -53.79 3.41
CA LYS A 536 72.86 -53.68 4.25
C LYS A 536 72.84 -54.64 5.43
N GLN A 537 71.69 -54.78 6.11
CA GLN A 537 71.54 -55.73 7.21
C GLN A 537 71.73 -57.17 6.71
N LEU A 538 71.12 -57.52 5.58
CA LEU A 538 71.31 -58.82 4.93
C LEU A 538 72.75 -59.08 4.51
N PHE A 539 73.46 -58.06 4.03
CA PHE A 539 74.86 -58.17 3.65
C PHE A 539 75.77 -58.50 4.85
N VAL A 540 75.58 -57.85 6.00
CA VAL A 540 76.33 -58.13 7.24
C VAL A 540 76.09 -59.57 7.70
N ILE A 541 74.82 -59.99 7.76
CA ILE A 541 74.44 -61.37 8.12
C ILE A 541 75.10 -62.38 7.16
N GLY A 542 75.10 -62.08 5.86
CA GLY A 542 75.75 -62.94 4.87
C GLY A 542 77.27 -62.99 5.03
N GLN A 543 77.92 -61.86 5.34
CA GLN A 543 79.38 -61.83 5.61
C GLN A 543 79.75 -62.66 6.83
N GLU A 544 78.99 -62.55 7.93
CA GLU A 544 79.20 -63.37 9.12
C GLU A 544 79.02 -64.86 8.83
N LEU A 545 77.99 -65.23 8.07
CA LEU A 545 77.78 -66.62 7.62
C LEU A 545 78.92 -67.12 6.73
N ASN A 546 79.47 -66.27 5.87
CA ASN A 546 80.62 -66.61 5.03
C ASN A 546 81.92 -66.72 5.85
N ALA A 547 82.12 -65.86 6.85
CA ALA A 547 83.25 -65.95 7.78
C ALA A 547 83.16 -67.22 8.64
N LEU A 548 81.97 -67.59 9.10
CA LEU A 548 81.71 -68.87 9.77
C LEU A 548 82.00 -70.05 8.84
N LYS A 549 81.58 -69.99 7.58
CA LYS A 549 81.87 -71.02 6.57
C LYS A 549 83.38 -71.18 6.33
N ASN A 550 84.11 -70.08 6.17
CA ASN A 550 85.54 -70.08 5.86
C ASN A 550 86.39 -70.46 7.08
N SER A 551 86.07 -69.98 8.28
CA SER A 551 86.74 -70.40 9.52
C SER A 551 86.53 -71.89 9.80
N SER A 552 85.36 -72.43 9.47
CA SER A 552 85.07 -73.86 9.55
C SER A 552 85.90 -74.69 8.56
N LEU A 553 86.03 -74.23 7.31
CA LEU A 553 86.85 -74.86 6.28
C LEU A 553 88.34 -74.86 6.65
N ASN A 554 88.86 -73.73 7.16
CA ASN A 554 90.26 -73.60 7.59
C ASN A 554 90.59 -74.44 8.83
N GLN A 555 89.60 -74.79 9.65
CA GLN A 555 89.72 -75.73 10.76
C GLN A 555 89.60 -77.20 10.34
N GLY A 556 89.55 -77.51 9.04
CA GLY A 556 89.45 -78.88 8.51
C GLY A 556 88.08 -79.54 8.75
N LYS A 557 87.04 -78.77 9.07
CA LYS A 557 85.69 -79.29 9.35
C LYS A 557 84.89 -79.45 8.06
N THR A 558 84.26 -80.61 7.85
CA THR A 558 83.42 -80.86 6.67
C THR A 558 82.05 -80.21 6.83
N LEU A 559 81.64 -79.42 5.82
CA LEU A 559 80.38 -78.67 5.82
C LEU A 559 79.25 -79.50 5.20
N TRP A 560 78.20 -79.79 5.98
CA TRP A 560 77.00 -80.49 5.51
C TRP A 560 75.81 -79.55 5.40
N THR A 561 75.08 -79.62 4.28
CA THR A 561 73.84 -78.84 4.11
C THR A 561 72.61 -79.72 4.19
N VAL A 562 71.66 -79.35 5.05
CA VAL A 562 70.44 -80.13 5.29
C VAL A 562 69.19 -79.31 4.92
N SER A 563 68.14 -80.01 4.48
CA SER A 563 66.85 -79.40 4.16
C SER A 563 66.16 -78.87 5.43
N TYR A 564 65.34 -77.81 5.29
CA TYR A 564 64.70 -77.16 6.46
C TYR A 564 63.89 -78.13 7.32
N GLY A 565 63.11 -79.02 6.70
CA GLY A 565 62.30 -80.02 7.42
C GLY A 565 63.12 -81.04 8.23
N GLN A 566 64.30 -81.43 7.73
CA GLN A 566 65.21 -82.31 8.48
C GLN A 566 65.98 -81.54 9.57
N LEU A 567 66.34 -80.28 9.32
CA LEU A 567 67.06 -79.43 10.28
C LEU A 567 66.24 -79.13 11.55
N THR A 568 64.92 -78.97 11.43
CA THR A 568 64.03 -78.74 12.58
C THR A 568 63.94 -79.93 13.55
N LYS A 569 64.23 -81.16 13.08
CA LYS A 569 64.28 -82.35 13.93
C LYS A 569 65.52 -82.36 14.84
N PHE A 570 66.65 -81.87 14.33
CA PHE A 570 67.92 -81.79 15.07
C PHE A 570 68.04 -80.52 15.94
N SER A 571 67.36 -79.44 15.59
CA SER A 571 67.39 -78.17 16.32
C SER A 571 66.81 -78.24 17.73
N LYS A 572 65.98 -79.24 18.07
CA LYS A 572 65.38 -79.36 19.41
C LYS A 572 66.38 -79.78 20.51
N GLN A 573 67.59 -80.23 20.14
CA GLN A 573 68.62 -80.70 21.07
C GLN A 573 69.80 -79.73 21.28
N ASN A 574 69.79 -78.53 20.65
CA ASN A 574 70.84 -77.48 20.72
C ASN A 574 72.31 -77.98 20.74
N PRO A 575 72.75 -78.79 19.77
CA PRO A 575 74.15 -79.18 19.68
C PRO A 575 75.04 -78.01 19.23
N SER A 576 76.26 -77.90 19.78
CA SER A 576 77.25 -76.85 19.49
C SER A 576 77.77 -76.83 18.04
N TRP A 577 77.43 -77.83 17.23
CA TRP A 577 77.85 -77.97 15.83
C TRP A 577 76.79 -77.50 14.81
N LEU A 578 75.61 -77.09 15.26
CA LEU A 578 74.49 -76.66 14.41
C LEU A 578 74.32 -75.14 14.44
N VAL A 579 74.34 -74.49 13.26
CA VAL A 579 74.07 -73.05 13.17
C VAL A 579 72.55 -72.82 13.19
N PRO A 580 72.01 -72.08 14.19
CA PRO A 580 70.58 -71.85 14.28
C PRO A 580 70.10 -70.94 13.15
N ASN A 581 68.85 -71.14 12.74
CA ASN A 581 68.24 -70.37 11.67
C ASN A 581 67.78 -68.99 12.21
N PRO A 582 67.93 -67.87 11.47
CA PRO A 582 67.51 -66.56 11.93
C PRO A 582 65.99 -66.45 12.11
N SER A 583 65.55 -65.39 12.79
CA SER A 583 64.13 -65.12 13.05
C SER A 583 63.29 -65.11 11.76
N LYS A 584 61.99 -65.40 11.89
CA LYS A 584 61.04 -65.48 10.76
C LYS A 584 61.03 -64.22 9.89
N GLU A 585 61.23 -63.04 10.49
CA GLU A 585 61.26 -61.76 9.78
C GLU A 585 62.49 -61.64 8.87
N ILE A 586 63.68 -61.93 9.41
CA ILE A 586 64.94 -61.93 8.66
C ILE A 586 64.91 -63.00 7.56
N LEU A 587 64.35 -64.17 7.86
CA LEU A 587 64.21 -65.24 6.88
C LEU A 587 63.26 -64.85 5.73
N ASN A 588 62.16 -64.15 6.03
CA ASN A 588 61.28 -63.57 5.01
C ASN A 588 61.97 -62.47 4.19
N GLN A 589 62.81 -61.63 4.82
CA GLN A 589 63.64 -60.64 4.12
C GLN A 589 64.67 -61.31 3.20
N ILE A 590 65.35 -62.36 3.65
CA ILE A 590 66.27 -63.18 2.86
C ILE A 590 65.55 -63.79 1.65
N ILE A 591 64.39 -64.41 1.85
CA ILE A 591 63.58 -64.99 0.78
C ILE A 591 63.11 -63.91 -0.21
N ASN A 592 62.65 -62.75 0.28
CA ASN A 592 62.22 -61.65 -0.57
C ASN A 592 63.39 -61.05 -1.37
N ALA A 593 64.57 -60.92 -0.78
CA ALA A 593 65.78 -60.46 -1.46
C ALA A 593 66.24 -61.45 -2.55
N MET A 594 66.20 -62.75 -2.27
CA MET A 594 66.49 -63.77 -3.29
C MET A 594 65.42 -63.83 -4.38
N LYS A 595 64.13 -63.59 -4.03
CA LYS A 595 63.06 -63.43 -5.02
C LYS A 595 63.27 -62.21 -5.91
N THR A 596 63.71 -61.07 -5.37
CA THR A 596 63.98 -59.87 -6.18
C THR A 596 65.08 -60.11 -7.21
N ALA A 597 66.10 -60.91 -6.89
CA ALA A 597 67.11 -61.30 -7.88
C ALA A 597 66.55 -62.25 -8.95
N SER A 598 65.75 -63.25 -8.58
CA SER A 598 65.12 -64.13 -9.58
C SER A 598 64.13 -63.41 -10.52
N PHE A 599 63.60 -62.26 -10.09
CA PHE A 599 62.74 -61.40 -10.91
C PHE A 599 63.55 -60.41 -11.75
N GLU A 600 64.66 -59.87 -11.21
CA GLU A 600 65.56 -58.97 -11.93
C GLU A 600 66.40 -59.72 -12.99
N ASP A 601 66.76 -60.99 -12.78
CA ASP A 601 67.44 -61.87 -13.77
C ASP A 601 66.60 -62.13 -15.03
N LYS A 602 65.26 -62.01 -14.95
CA LYS A 602 64.39 -62.03 -16.14
C LYS A 602 64.32 -60.70 -16.88
N SER A 603 64.77 -59.61 -16.25
CA SER A 603 64.76 -58.25 -16.82
C SER A 603 66.16 -57.73 -17.19
N SER A 604 67.23 -58.40 -16.76
CA SER A 604 68.63 -58.03 -17.00
C SER A 604 69.27 -58.76 -18.20
N LEU A 605 68.51 -59.57 -18.94
CA LEU A 605 68.94 -60.22 -20.20
C LEU A 605 69.07 -59.26 -21.41
N THR A 606 69.05 -57.95 -21.18
CA THR A 606 69.30 -56.94 -22.22
C THR A 606 70.26 -55.90 -21.68
N LEU A 607 71.56 -56.16 -21.75
CA LEU A 607 72.68 -55.18 -21.89
C LEU A 607 73.99 -55.80 -21.37
N SER A 608 74.62 -56.67 -22.17
CA SER A 608 76.08 -56.71 -22.41
C SER A 608 76.51 -58.06 -22.99
N ASN A 609 76.20 -58.29 -24.28
CA ASN A 609 76.98 -59.20 -25.11
C ASN A 609 78.15 -58.40 -25.66
N GLN A 610 79.33 -58.60 -25.08
CA GLN A 610 80.65 -58.45 -25.72
C GLN A 610 81.69 -58.57 -24.62
N LEU A 611 82.25 -59.77 -24.45
CA LEU A 611 83.68 -60.00 -24.37
C LEU A 611 83.94 -61.50 -24.30
N THR A 612 84.62 -61.96 -25.37
CA THR A 612 85.51 -63.12 -25.49
C THR A 612 84.91 -64.53 -25.43
N ALA A 613 84.83 -65.09 -26.65
CA ALA A 613 84.88 -66.51 -26.93
C ALA A 613 86.23 -67.12 -26.54
N SER A 614 86.19 -68.43 -26.24
CA SER A 614 87.15 -69.48 -26.61
C SER A 614 87.55 -70.39 -25.44
N ILE A 615 87.72 -71.67 -25.79
CA ILE A 615 88.48 -72.72 -25.06
C ILE A 615 87.64 -73.62 -24.12
N SER A 616 86.93 -74.53 -24.79
CA SER A 616 87.15 -75.99 -24.83
C SER A 616 86.99 -76.91 -23.59
N ASN A 617 86.32 -78.03 -23.90
CA ASN A 617 86.56 -79.43 -23.51
C ASN A 617 86.33 -79.95 -22.07
N ARG A 618 85.22 -80.72 -21.97
CA ARG A 618 85.02 -82.06 -21.34
C ARG A 618 86.31 -82.86 -20.99
N PRO A 619 86.29 -83.86 -20.05
CA PRO A 619 85.28 -84.94 -19.99
C PRO A 619 84.88 -85.47 -18.59
N LYS A 620 84.11 -86.59 -18.63
CA LYS A 620 83.33 -87.33 -17.64
C LYS A 620 84.14 -88.34 -16.79
N SER A 621 83.46 -88.88 -15.74
CA SER A 621 83.50 -90.27 -15.19
C SER A 621 84.81 -90.70 -14.51
N ASP A 622 84.91 -91.57 -13.49
CA ASP A 622 84.01 -92.46 -12.74
C ASP A 622 84.84 -93.12 -11.59
N VAL A 623 84.17 -93.75 -10.60
CA VAL A 623 84.52 -95.07 -9.97
C VAL A 623 85.57 -95.18 -8.81
N VAL A 624 85.04 -95.45 -7.58
CA VAL A 624 85.22 -96.65 -6.68
C VAL A 624 86.31 -96.78 -5.57
N THR A 625 85.81 -97.17 -4.36
CA THR A 625 86.35 -97.92 -3.16
C THR A 625 87.58 -97.44 -2.39
N SER A 626 87.47 -97.09 -1.08
CA SER A 626 87.58 -97.92 0.18
C SER A 626 88.99 -98.53 0.38
N GLU A 627 89.70 -98.39 1.51
CA GLU A 627 89.31 -98.49 2.92
C GLU A 627 90.24 -97.71 3.90
N GLN A 628 89.60 -97.27 4.99
CA GLN A 628 90.01 -97.17 6.41
C GLN A 628 91.42 -96.71 6.83
N THR A 629 91.46 -95.61 7.61
CA THR A 629 91.77 -95.63 9.05
C THR A 629 91.25 -94.33 9.71
N GLU A 630 90.59 -94.48 10.87
CA GLU A 630 89.86 -93.41 11.57
C GLU A 630 90.79 -92.43 12.33
N LYS A 631 90.49 -91.12 12.21
CA LYS A 631 90.56 -90.16 13.33
C LYS A 631 89.66 -88.94 13.04
N SER A 632 88.64 -88.81 13.89
CA SER A 632 87.60 -87.78 14.04
C SER A 632 87.79 -86.42 13.35
N SER A 633 86.95 -86.10 12.37
CA SER A 633 86.71 -84.74 11.86
C SER A 633 85.39 -84.19 12.41
N LYS A 634 85.42 -83.03 13.09
CA LYS A 634 84.22 -82.34 13.59
C LYS A 634 83.43 -81.76 12.41
N THR A 635 82.19 -82.18 12.20
CA THR A 635 81.28 -81.73 11.12
C THR A 635 80.46 -80.50 11.55
N ILE A 636 80.17 -79.56 10.63
CA ILE A 636 79.26 -78.42 10.88
C ILE A 636 78.10 -78.46 9.89
N VAL A 637 76.87 -78.27 10.40
CA VAL A 637 75.63 -78.39 9.60
C VAL A 637 74.97 -77.02 9.41
N LEU A 638 74.67 -76.67 8.15
CA LEU A 638 74.00 -75.43 7.76
C LEU A 638 72.71 -75.72 6.97
N SER A 639 71.73 -74.81 7.01
CA SER A 639 70.53 -74.97 6.18
C SER A 639 70.83 -74.73 4.70
N LYS A 640 70.16 -75.49 3.81
CA LYS A 640 70.30 -75.33 2.34
C LYS A 640 69.91 -73.92 1.86
N LEU A 641 69.10 -73.18 2.61
CA LEU A 641 68.72 -71.80 2.31
C LEU A 641 69.86 -70.83 2.66
N LEU A 642 70.44 -70.95 3.85
CA LEU A 642 71.55 -70.11 4.29
C LEU A 642 72.80 -70.35 3.45
N SER A 643 73.04 -71.58 2.98
CA SER A 643 74.16 -71.87 2.08
C SER A 643 73.95 -71.19 0.71
N LYS A 644 72.75 -71.28 0.14
CA LYS A 644 72.39 -70.55 -1.10
C LYS A 644 72.44 -69.02 -0.91
N PHE A 645 72.13 -68.53 0.28
CA PHE A 645 72.23 -67.11 0.60
C PHE A 645 73.69 -66.64 0.64
N THR A 646 74.65 -67.46 1.07
CA THR A 646 76.09 -67.09 1.01
C THR A 646 76.59 -66.88 -0.42
N SER A 647 76.13 -67.68 -1.40
CA SER A 647 76.44 -67.46 -2.82
C SER A 647 75.78 -66.21 -3.42
N PHE A 648 74.83 -65.60 -2.71
CA PHE A 648 74.08 -64.42 -3.15
C PHE A 648 74.73 -63.08 -2.73
N LEU A 649 75.78 -63.12 -1.92
CA LEU A 649 76.50 -61.93 -1.43
C LEU A 649 77.05 -61.00 -2.53
N PRO A 650 77.64 -61.50 -3.65
CA PRO A 650 78.12 -60.63 -4.71
C PRO A 650 77.01 -59.78 -5.33
N PHE A 651 75.83 -60.36 -5.54
CA PHE A 651 74.65 -59.64 -6.02
C PHE A 651 74.22 -58.56 -5.03
N ILE A 652 74.15 -58.87 -3.73
CA ILE A 652 73.77 -57.89 -2.70
C ILE A 652 74.74 -56.68 -2.72
N LYS A 653 76.04 -56.92 -2.89
CA LYS A 653 77.05 -55.84 -2.97
C LYS A 653 76.80 -54.90 -4.16
N VAL A 654 76.61 -55.47 -5.37
CA VAL A 654 76.30 -54.70 -6.59
C VAL A 654 74.96 -53.97 -6.42
N TYR A 655 73.95 -54.62 -5.86
CA TYR A 655 72.64 -54.03 -5.63
C TYR A 655 72.68 -52.85 -4.64
N ILE A 656 73.47 -52.96 -3.57
CA ILE A 656 73.70 -51.85 -2.63
C ILE A 656 74.34 -50.66 -3.36
N GLN A 657 75.34 -50.89 -4.20
CA GLN A 657 76.00 -49.82 -4.97
C GLN A 657 75.00 -49.12 -5.91
N THR A 658 74.22 -49.88 -6.69
CA THR A 658 73.19 -49.30 -7.57
C THR A 658 72.09 -48.56 -6.79
N LEU A 659 71.72 -49.01 -5.58
CA LEU A 659 70.79 -48.31 -4.71
C LEU A 659 71.36 -46.98 -4.19
N VAL A 660 72.65 -46.93 -3.85
CA VAL A 660 73.33 -45.69 -3.42
C VAL A 660 73.35 -44.68 -4.56
N GLU A 661 73.72 -45.09 -5.77
CA GLU A 661 73.70 -44.25 -6.97
C GLU A 661 72.28 -43.74 -7.28
N ARG A 662 71.26 -44.62 -7.23
CA ARG A 662 69.86 -44.23 -7.40
C ARG A 662 69.42 -43.20 -6.35
N ILE A 663 69.83 -43.35 -5.10
CA ILE A 663 69.49 -42.38 -4.03
C ILE A 663 70.18 -41.04 -4.27
N GLN A 664 71.45 -41.04 -4.67
CA GLN A 664 72.17 -39.81 -5.02
C GLN A 664 71.51 -39.09 -6.20
N ASN A 665 71.13 -39.82 -7.26
CA ASN A 665 70.41 -39.27 -8.41
C ASN A 665 69.03 -38.70 -8.02
N ILE A 666 68.29 -39.34 -7.12
CA ILE A 666 67.01 -38.78 -6.64
C ILE A 666 67.25 -37.52 -5.80
N LYS A 667 68.34 -37.46 -5.02
CA LYS A 667 68.69 -36.26 -4.24
C LYS A 667 69.04 -35.08 -5.14
N THR A 668 69.82 -35.28 -6.22
CA THR A 668 70.13 -34.20 -7.18
C THR A 668 68.90 -33.74 -7.95
N MET A 669 68.00 -34.66 -8.31
CA MET A 669 66.71 -34.29 -8.90
C MET A 669 65.84 -33.49 -7.91
N LEU A 670 65.91 -33.79 -6.60
CA LEU A 670 65.20 -33.03 -5.57
C LEU A 670 65.78 -31.63 -5.34
N THR A 671 67.10 -31.44 -5.41
CA THR A 671 67.70 -30.09 -5.34
C THR A 671 67.29 -29.25 -6.53
N ASN A 672 67.38 -29.80 -7.75
CA ASN A 672 66.99 -29.10 -8.98
C ASN A 672 65.50 -28.73 -8.99
N THR A 673 64.62 -29.62 -8.51
CA THR A 673 63.18 -29.30 -8.40
C THR A 673 62.90 -28.23 -7.34
N ASN A 674 63.67 -28.15 -6.26
CA ASN A 674 63.54 -27.09 -5.26
C ASN A 674 63.99 -25.72 -5.79
N GLU A 675 65.12 -25.65 -6.51
CA GLU A 675 65.60 -24.42 -7.16
C GLU A 675 64.57 -23.88 -8.17
N ASN A 676 63.99 -24.78 -8.98
CA ASN A 676 62.92 -24.43 -9.92
C ASN A 676 61.64 -23.93 -9.22
N LEU A 677 61.31 -24.47 -8.04
CA LEU A 677 60.17 -23.97 -7.26
C LEU A 677 60.45 -22.58 -6.68
N LEU A 678 61.67 -22.32 -6.21
CA LEU A 678 62.10 -21.00 -5.73
C LEU A 678 62.06 -19.95 -6.85
N SER A 679 62.56 -20.28 -8.04
CA SER A 679 62.53 -19.35 -9.18
C SER A 679 61.09 -19.03 -9.62
N LEU A 680 60.19 -20.02 -9.64
CA LEU A 680 58.76 -19.79 -9.90
C LEU A 680 58.08 -18.94 -8.81
N GLN A 681 58.50 -19.09 -7.56
CA GLN A 681 57.97 -18.27 -6.46
C GLN A 681 58.35 -16.79 -6.64
N THR A 682 59.62 -16.49 -6.98
CA THR A 682 60.04 -15.10 -7.25
C THR A 682 59.33 -14.50 -8.46
N LEU A 683 59.09 -15.29 -9.52
CA LEU A 683 58.32 -14.85 -10.69
C LEU A 683 56.86 -14.55 -10.32
N LYS A 684 56.24 -15.41 -9.51
CA LYS A 684 54.87 -15.18 -9.01
C LYS A 684 54.78 -13.87 -8.23
N GLU A 685 55.71 -13.60 -7.32
CA GLU A 685 55.74 -12.36 -6.54
C GLU A 685 55.91 -11.11 -7.43
N LYS A 686 56.74 -11.19 -8.48
CA LYS A 686 56.88 -10.09 -9.47
C LYS A 686 55.58 -9.82 -10.21
N TYR A 687 54.88 -10.86 -10.66
CA TYR A 687 53.60 -10.71 -11.35
C TYR A 687 52.47 -10.20 -10.44
N GLU A 688 52.45 -10.61 -9.16
CA GLU A 688 51.52 -10.08 -8.18
C GLU A 688 51.73 -8.58 -7.95
N LYS A 689 52.98 -8.10 -7.85
CA LYS A 689 53.30 -6.67 -7.76
C LYS A 689 52.79 -5.89 -8.97
N LEU A 690 53.10 -6.34 -10.19
CA LEU A 690 52.65 -5.69 -11.44
C LEU A 690 51.13 -5.65 -11.56
N ASN A 691 50.44 -6.73 -11.17
CA ASN A 691 48.98 -6.76 -11.19
C ASN A 691 48.37 -5.77 -10.18
N ASN A 692 48.99 -5.59 -9.01
CA ASN A 692 48.57 -4.60 -8.02
C ASN A 692 48.75 -3.16 -8.53
N GLU A 693 49.86 -2.86 -9.21
CA GLU A 693 50.09 -1.55 -9.84
C GLU A 693 49.07 -1.24 -10.94
N ILE A 694 48.80 -2.21 -11.84
CA ILE A 694 47.79 -2.05 -12.89
C ILE A 694 46.40 -1.87 -12.29
N ASN A 695 46.05 -2.61 -11.23
CA ASN A 695 44.78 -2.45 -10.52
C ASN A 695 44.64 -1.05 -9.90
N ALA A 696 45.71 -0.51 -9.32
CA ALA A 696 45.72 0.85 -8.78
C ALA A 696 45.50 1.89 -9.89
N GLU A 697 46.20 1.77 -11.02
CA GLU A 697 46.03 2.66 -12.18
C GLU A 697 44.62 2.59 -12.78
N LEU A 698 44.09 1.38 -12.99
CA LEU A 698 42.72 1.17 -13.46
C LEU A 698 41.69 1.78 -12.50
N GLY A 699 41.94 1.67 -11.18
CA GLY A 699 41.17 2.35 -10.15
C GLY A 699 41.17 3.87 -10.29
N LEU A 700 42.36 4.48 -10.48
CA LEU A 700 42.50 5.92 -10.70
C LEU A 700 41.79 6.38 -11.98
N ILE A 701 41.94 5.66 -13.09
CA ILE A 701 41.25 5.99 -14.36
C ILE A 701 39.73 5.92 -14.19
N LYS A 702 39.23 4.90 -13.49
CA LYS A 702 37.80 4.75 -13.20
C LYS A 702 37.24 5.92 -12.41
N THR A 703 37.94 6.38 -11.36
CA THR A 703 37.50 7.55 -10.58
C THR A 703 37.49 8.83 -11.42
N LYS A 704 38.52 9.04 -12.25
CA LYS A 704 38.59 10.17 -13.20
C LYS A 704 37.44 10.14 -14.19
N LEU A 705 37.18 9.01 -14.85
CA LEU A 705 36.07 8.84 -15.80
C LEU A 705 34.71 9.14 -15.15
N MET A 706 34.46 8.67 -13.92
CA MET A 706 33.22 8.97 -13.19
C MET A 706 33.06 10.46 -12.88
N SER A 707 34.17 11.15 -12.57
CA SER A 707 34.16 12.60 -12.34
C SER A 707 33.87 13.39 -13.62
N GLU A 708 34.45 12.97 -14.75
CA GLU A 708 34.27 13.63 -16.03
C GLU A 708 32.90 13.37 -16.64
N GLN A 709 32.34 12.19 -16.44
CA GLN A 709 30.96 11.88 -16.82
C GLN A 709 29.96 12.81 -16.09
N LYS A 710 30.19 13.09 -14.80
CA LYS A 710 29.38 14.06 -14.05
C LYS A 710 29.52 15.47 -14.62
N ASN A 711 30.72 15.90 -14.98
CA ASN A 711 30.98 17.20 -15.60
C ASN A 711 30.30 17.32 -16.98
N LEU A 712 30.41 16.30 -17.82
CA LEU A 712 29.75 16.22 -19.11
C LEU A 712 28.22 16.32 -18.98
N ASN A 713 27.63 15.57 -18.05
CA ASN A 713 26.19 15.63 -17.77
C ASN A 713 25.75 17.03 -17.29
N ARG A 714 26.55 17.70 -16.46
CA ARG A 714 26.32 19.10 -16.05
C ARG A 714 26.38 20.06 -17.25
N SER A 715 27.30 19.88 -18.18
CA SER A 715 27.39 20.70 -19.40
C SER A 715 26.20 20.45 -20.35
N LEU A 716 25.82 19.19 -20.55
CA LEU A 716 24.67 18.81 -21.40
C LEU A 716 23.34 19.32 -20.84
N THR A 717 23.14 19.27 -19.52
CA THR A 717 21.93 19.81 -18.88
C THR A 717 21.83 21.33 -19.04
N LYS A 718 22.95 22.06 -18.95
CA LYS A 718 23.01 23.50 -19.24
C LYS A 718 22.65 23.81 -20.70
N LEU A 719 23.20 23.07 -21.66
CA LEU A 719 22.87 23.23 -23.09
C LEU A 719 21.39 22.91 -23.38
N LYS A 720 20.85 21.82 -22.83
CA LYS A 720 19.42 21.47 -22.94
C LYS A 720 18.52 22.55 -22.35
N LYS A 721 18.92 23.16 -21.23
CA LYS A 721 18.20 24.27 -20.61
C LYS A 721 18.17 25.49 -21.52
N LEU A 722 19.31 25.90 -22.09
CA LEU A 722 19.38 27.02 -23.05
C LEU A 722 18.48 26.77 -24.27
N ALA A 723 18.55 25.57 -24.86
CA ALA A 723 17.67 25.21 -25.97
C ALA A 723 16.18 25.24 -25.60
N SER A 724 15.84 24.83 -24.37
CA SER A 724 14.45 24.89 -23.88
C SER A 724 13.96 26.32 -23.65
N GLU A 725 14.83 27.21 -23.19
CA GLU A 725 14.54 28.64 -23.01
C GLU A 725 14.31 29.32 -24.38
N GLN A 726 15.12 29.01 -25.40
CA GLN A 726 14.92 29.47 -26.78
C GLN A 726 13.57 29.02 -27.35
N ARG A 727 13.24 27.74 -27.21
CA ARG A 727 11.93 27.21 -27.64
C ARG A 727 10.80 27.91 -26.91
N LEU A 728 10.91 28.11 -25.59
CA LEU A 728 9.90 28.79 -24.80
C LEU A 728 9.67 30.21 -25.29
N LEU A 729 10.72 30.98 -25.60
CA LEU A 729 10.60 32.32 -26.18
C LEU A 729 9.83 32.30 -27.50
N LYS A 730 10.12 31.35 -28.38
CA LYS A 730 9.39 31.16 -29.66
C LYS A 730 7.90 30.85 -29.43
N PHE A 731 7.56 30.11 -28.38
CA PHE A 731 6.16 29.73 -28.08
C PHE A 731 5.40 30.71 -27.19
N LEU A 732 6.07 31.67 -26.53
CA LEU A 732 5.44 32.64 -25.62
C LEU A 732 4.28 33.43 -26.26
N PRO A 733 4.38 33.93 -27.50
CA PRO A 733 3.29 34.67 -28.14
C PRO A 733 2.01 33.83 -28.34
N ILE A 734 2.17 32.52 -28.54
CA ILE A 734 1.08 31.58 -28.84
C ILE A 734 0.43 31.04 -27.55
N LEU A 735 1.11 31.15 -26.41
CA LEU A 735 0.65 30.61 -25.13
C LEU A 735 -0.49 31.45 -24.52
N ARG A 736 -1.74 31.05 -24.80
CA ARG A 736 -2.93 31.62 -24.14
C ARG A 736 -3.14 31.00 -22.75
N TYR A 737 -3.29 31.82 -21.71
CA TYR A 737 -3.66 31.35 -20.36
C TYR A 737 -5.03 30.64 -20.40
N LEU A 738 -5.21 29.54 -19.66
CA LEU A 738 -6.53 28.99 -19.35
C LEU A 738 -6.99 29.49 -17.96
N PRO A 739 -7.59 30.69 -17.84
CA PRO A 739 -8.41 31.03 -16.69
C PRO A 739 -9.76 30.34 -16.85
N THR A 740 -9.83 29.03 -16.69
CA THR A 740 -11.14 28.37 -16.68
C THR A 740 -11.75 28.46 -15.27
N PRO A 741 -12.86 29.19 -15.07
CA PRO A 741 -13.69 28.97 -13.89
C PRO A 741 -14.15 27.50 -13.87
N ARG A 742 -14.34 26.93 -12.67
CA ARG A 742 -14.73 25.51 -12.51
C ARG A 742 -15.95 25.12 -13.36
N ASN A 743 -16.84 26.07 -13.65
CA ASN A 743 -18.03 25.87 -14.47
C ASN A 743 -17.68 25.58 -15.94
N LYS A 744 -16.85 26.43 -16.58
CA LYS A 744 -16.38 26.21 -17.97
C LYS A 744 -15.60 24.90 -18.12
N MET A 745 -14.88 24.49 -17.07
CA MET A 745 -14.21 23.17 -17.03
C MET A 745 -15.21 22.01 -17.02
N SER A 746 -16.27 22.12 -16.21
CA SER A 746 -17.31 21.09 -16.18
C SER A 746 -18.08 20.99 -17.48
N GLU A 747 -18.33 22.12 -18.16
CA GLU A 747 -18.98 22.20 -19.47
C GLU A 747 -18.11 21.58 -20.57
N THR A 748 -16.83 21.95 -20.66
CA THR A 748 -15.89 21.35 -21.63
C THR A 748 -15.76 19.85 -21.44
N ILE A 749 -15.64 19.38 -20.19
CA ILE A 749 -15.61 17.95 -19.90
C ILE A 749 -16.92 17.29 -20.29
N GLN A 750 -18.07 17.94 -20.06
CA GLN A 750 -19.36 17.40 -20.47
C GLN A 750 -19.49 17.30 -21.99
N ILE A 751 -18.98 18.29 -22.73
CA ILE A 751 -18.91 18.26 -24.20
C ILE A 751 -18.01 17.11 -24.67
N LEU A 752 -16.81 16.96 -24.09
CA LEU A 752 -15.89 15.86 -24.41
C LEU A 752 -16.51 14.49 -24.11
N MET A 753 -17.20 14.36 -22.97
CA MET A 753 -17.95 13.15 -22.63
C MET A 753 -19.00 12.84 -23.70
N LYS A 754 -19.82 13.83 -24.05
CA LYS A 754 -20.92 13.65 -25.01
C LYS A 754 -20.42 13.34 -26.44
N LYS A 755 -19.35 14.01 -26.89
CA LYS A 755 -18.83 13.89 -28.27
C LYS A 755 -18.00 12.62 -28.49
N PHE A 756 -17.10 12.28 -27.57
CA PHE A 756 -16.09 11.26 -27.84
C PHE A 756 -16.27 9.96 -27.03
N VAL A 757 -16.82 10.06 -25.83
CA VAL A 757 -16.80 8.95 -24.86
C VAL A 757 -18.14 8.23 -24.80
N ASP A 758 -19.25 8.97 -24.76
CA ASP A 758 -20.60 8.39 -24.74
C ASP A 758 -20.90 7.53 -25.98
N PRO A 759 -20.55 7.91 -27.23
CA PRO A 759 -20.75 7.05 -28.39
C PRO A 759 -19.95 5.74 -28.34
N LYS A 760 -18.74 5.78 -27.76
CA LYS A 760 -17.89 4.60 -27.56
C LYS A 760 -18.30 3.74 -26.36
N LEU A 761 -19.22 4.22 -25.53
CA LEU A 761 -19.76 3.54 -24.33
C LEU A 761 -21.11 2.86 -24.59
N SER A 762 -21.41 2.51 -25.85
CA SER A 762 -22.62 1.79 -26.21
C SER A 762 -22.52 0.32 -25.83
N TYR A 763 -23.57 -0.20 -25.19
CA TYR A 763 -23.77 -1.63 -24.95
C TYR A 763 -25.19 -1.97 -25.41
N SER A 764 -25.32 -2.96 -26.28
CA SER A 764 -26.64 -3.43 -26.70
C SER A 764 -27.32 -4.13 -25.53
N MET A 765 -28.27 -3.43 -24.92
CA MET A 765 -29.06 -3.98 -23.83
C MET A 765 -30.02 -5.08 -24.31
N ASP A 766 -30.27 -5.13 -25.63
CA ASP A 766 -31.14 -6.10 -26.28
C ASP A 766 -30.44 -7.45 -26.52
N ASN A 767 -29.10 -7.46 -26.61
CA ASN A 767 -28.32 -8.69 -26.71
C ASN A 767 -28.53 -9.62 -25.50
N ILE A 768 -28.97 -9.11 -24.35
CA ILE A 768 -29.29 -9.90 -23.16
C ILE A 768 -30.44 -10.86 -23.45
N TYR A 769 -31.44 -10.40 -24.21
CA TYR A 769 -32.57 -11.24 -24.60
C TYR A 769 -32.10 -12.36 -25.51
N ASP A 770 -31.28 -12.02 -26.51
CA ASP A 770 -30.80 -12.96 -27.51
C ASP A 770 -29.87 -14.00 -26.89
N GLN A 771 -29.00 -13.60 -25.96
CA GLN A 771 -28.14 -14.53 -25.20
C GLN A 771 -28.94 -15.57 -24.42
N LYS A 772 -30.04 -15.18 -23.77
CA LYS A 772 -30.90 -16.12 -23.02
C LYS A 772 -31.74 -17.02 -23.90
N LEU A 773 -31.95 -16.66 -25.16
CA LEU A 773 -32.80 -17.37 -26.11
C LEU A 773 -31.99 -18.14 -27.16
N LYS A 774 -30.65 -18.14 -27.07
CA LYS A 774 -29.75 -18.76 -28.04
C LYS A 774 -30.05 -20.25 -28.32
N PHE A 775 -30.45 -20.99 -27.29
CA PHE A 775 -30.74 -22.43 -27.38
C PHE A 775 -32.22 -22.74 -27.66
N THR A 776 -33.05 -21.72 -27.93
CA THR A 776 -34.48 -21.91 -28.23
C THR A 776 -34.75 -21.78 -29.71
N SER A 777 -35.74 -22.51 -30.23
CA SER A 777 -36.16 -22.39 -31.63
C SER A 777 -36.54 -20.94 -31.97
N LYS A 778 -36.26 -20.50 -33.21
CA LYS A 778 -36.43 -19.09 -33.64
C LYS A 778 -37.85 -18.55 -33.35
N LYS A 779 -38.89 -19.35 -33.59
CA LYS A 779 -40.30 -19.01 -33.31
C LYS A 779 -40.56 -18.83 -31.82
N MET A 780 -40.09 -19.77 -30.98
CA MET A 780 -40.23 -19.67 -29.52
C MET A 780 -39.40 -18.54 -28.92
N ALA A 781 -38.20 -18.29 -29.45
CA ALA A 781 -37.33 -17.20 -29.07
C ALA A 781 -38.04 -15.86 -29.28
N ALA A 782 -38.61 -15.63 -30.47
CA ALA A 782 -39.33 -14.40 -30.79
C ALA A 782 -40.53 -14.17 -29.84
N ALA A 783 -41.35 -15.19 -29.60
CA ALA A 783 -42.51 -15.10 -28.70
C ALA A 783 -42.08 -14.80 -27.25
N ARG A 784 -41.04 -15.47 -26.74
CA ARG A 784 -40.49 -15.22 -25.39
C ARG A 784 -39.88 -13.83 -25.27
N LYS A 785 -39.13 -13.37 -26.28
CA LYS A 785 -38.54 -12.02 -26.34
C LYS A 785 -39.63 -10.96 -26.26
N GLN A 786 -40.68 -11.06 -27.08
CA GLN A 786 -41.81 -10.13 -27.05
C GLN A 786 -42.54 -10.14 -25.70
N LYS A 787 -42.78 -11.33 -25.13
CA LYS A 787 -43.38 -11.47 -23.79
C LYS A 787 -42.54 -10.76 -22.72
N TRP A 788 -41.22 -10.99 -22.70
CA TRP A 788 -40.34 -10.33 -21.75
C TRP A 788 -40.26 -8.81 -21.97
N GLN A 789 -40.16 -8.33 -23.21
CA GLN A 789 -40.18 -6.90 -23.52
C GLN A 789 -41.49 -6.24 -23.06
N ARG A 790 -42.63 -6.92 -23.24
CA ARG A 790 -43.94 -6.45 -22.74
C ARG A 790 -43.96 -6.35 -21.22
N LEU A 791 -43.46 -7.37 -20.53
CA LEU A 791 -43.33 -7.35 -19.07
C LEU A 791 -42.36 -6.26 -18.58
N GLU A 792 -41.27 -5.99 -19.31
CA GLU A 792 -40.32 -4.91 -18.98
C GLU A 792 -41.00 -3.56 -19.07
N LYS A 793 -41.70 -3.35 -20.18
CA LYS A 793 -42.42 -2.12 -20.49
C LYS A 793 -43.42 -1.77 -19.40
N TYR A 794 -44.15 -2.75 -18.87
CA TYR A 794 -45.20 -2.51 -17.86
C TYR A 794 -44.69 -2.55 -16.42
N PHE A 795 -43.81 -3.49 -16.08
CA PHE A 795 -43.42 -3.74 -14.68
C PHE A 795 -42.03 -3.23 -14.31
N GLY A 796 -41.21 -2.81 -15.27
CA GLY A 796 -39.83 -2.37 -15.05
C GLY A 796 -39.68 -1.37 -13.91
N GLY A 797 -40.57 -0.37 -13.86
CA GLY A 797 -40.56 0.70 -12.85
C GLY A 797 -41.08 0.33 -11.46
N VAL A 798 -41.77 -0.81 -11.30
CA VAL A 798 -42.32 -1.30 -10.02
C VAL A 798 -41.60 -2.54 -9.50
N THR A 799 -40.64 -3.10 -10.24
CA THR A 799 -39.92 -4.33 -9.84
C THR A 799 -39.28 -4.29 -8.45
N LYS A 800 -38.81 -3.13 -8.02
CA LYS A 800 -38.24 -2.95 -6.67
C LYS A 800 -39.29 -3.02 -5.56
N MET A 801 -40.57 -2.83 -5.88
CA MET A 801 -41.69 -3.01 -4.94
C MET A 801 -41.91 -4.49 -4.60
N ALA A 802 -41.40 -5.44 -5.40
CA ALA A 802 -41.57 -6.87 -5.13
C ALA A 802 -41.05 -7.31 -3.75
N LYS A 803 -40.12 -6.55 -3.16
CA LYS A 803 -39.58 -6.79 -1.82
C LYS A 803 -40.46 -6.23 -0.70
N MET A 804 -41.53 -5.50 -1.02
CA MET A 804 -42.37 -4.81 -0.04
C MET A 804 -43.55 -5.68 0.40
N LYS A 805 -43.86 -5.65 1.70
CA LYS A 805 -45.07 -6.28 2.25
C LYS A 805 -46.32 -5.44 1.89
N LYS A 806 -47.52 -6.04 1.87
CA LYS A 806 -48.79 -5.35 1.56
C LYS A 806 -49.01 -4.08 2.40
N LYS A 807 -48.73 -4.12 3.71
CA LYS A 807 -48.78 -2.96 4.62
C LYS A 807 -47.79 -1.85 4.29
N GLN A 808 -46.66 -2.17 3.66
CA GLN A 808 -45.70 -1.16 3.19
C GLN A 808 -46.18 -0.52 1.88
N ILE A 809 -46.85 -1.29 1.02
CA ILE A 809 -47.44 -0.79 -0.22
C ILE A 809 -48.56 0.20 0.05
N SER A 810 -49.46 -0.08 1.02
CA SER A 810 -50.50 0.89 1.43
C SER A 810 -49.91 2.17 2.05
N ASN A 811 -48.70 2.10 2.58
CA ASN A 811 -47.96 3.25 3.09
C ASN A 811 -47.26 4.09 2.01
N ASN A 812 -47.30 3.67 0.75
CA ASN A 812 -46.80 4.46 -0.38
C ASN A 812 -47.59 5.76 -0.54
N VAL A 813 -46.98 6.70 -1.25
CA VAL A 813 -47.63 7.93 -1.70
C VAL A 813 -47.67 7.93 -3.22
N ALA A 814 -48.84 8.03 -3.80
CA ALA A 814 -49.01 8.06 -5.25
C ALA A 814 -48.97 9.49 -5.79
N ILE A 815 -48.26 9.69 -6.90
CA ILE A 815 -48.22 10.94 -7.66
C ILE A 815 -48.75 10.63 -9.05
N ILE A 816 -49.91 11.17 -9.41
CA ILE A 816 -50.65 10.82 -10.62
C ILE A 816 -50.70 12.02 -11.57
N VAL A 817 -50.38 11.79 -12.85
CA VAL A 817 -50.50 12.77 -13.94
C VAL A 817 -51.37 12.16 -15.04
N GLY A 818 -52.42 12.87 -15.48
CA GLY A 818 -53.46 12.31 -16.35
C GLY A 818 -54.51 11.54 -15.58
N GLN A 819 -55.33 12.22 -14.77
CA GLN A 819 -56.32 11.55 -13.91
C GLN A 819 -57.33 10.72 -14.72
N GLN A 820 -57.73 11.19 -15.90
CA GLN A 820 -58.70 10.52 -16.75
C GLN A 820 -58.15 9.21 -17.32
N GLU A 821 -56.93 9.22 -17.82
CA GLU A 821 -56.24 8.04 -18.37
C GLU A 821 -55.89 7.04 -17.27
N GLU A 822 -55.56 7.52 -16.07
CA GLU A 822 -55.14 6.69 -14.93
C GLU A 822 -56.27 6.40 -13.93
N MET A 823 -57.54 6.43 -14.35
CA MET A 823 -58.68 6.27 -13.44
C MET A 823 -58.63 4.94 -12.67
N ASN A 824 -58.13 3.86 -13.28
CA ASN A 824 -57.95 2.58 -12.61
C ASN A 824 -56.92 2.67 -11.46
N ALA A 825 -55.82 3.40 -11.67
CA ALA A 825 -54.83 3.65 -10.62
C ALA A 825 -55.43 4.47 -9.48
N VAL A 826 -56.25 5.48 -9.79
CA VAL A 826 -56.95 6.32 -8.79
C VAL A 826 -57.89 5.46 -7.95
N ARG A 827 -58.71 4.61 -8.57
CA ARG A 827 -59.65 3.71 -7.88
C ARG A 827 -58.92 2.72 -6.96
N GLU A 828 -57.85 2.09 -7.45
CA GLU A 828 -57.06 1.15 -6.65
C GLU A 828 -56.36 1.84 -5.48
N CYS A 829 -55.76 3.01 -5.70
CA CYS A 829 -55.14 3.79 -4.62
C CYS A 829 -56.16 4.18 -3.55
N LYS A 830 -57.37 4.59 -3.95
CA LYS A 830 -58.47 4.90 -3.02
C LYS A 830 -58.89 3.67 -2.21
N LYS A 831 -59.07 2.50 -2.85
CA LYS A 831 -59.39 1.23 -2.17
C LYS A 831 -58.32 0.83 -1.14
N LEU A 832 -57.05 1.11 -1.41
CA LEU A 832 -55.93 0.76 -0.53
C LEU A 832 -55.54 1.86 0.48
N GLY A 833 -56.26 2.99 0.50
CA GLY A 833 -55.96 4.12 1.40
C GLY A 833 -54.63 4.84 1.09
N ILE A 834 -54.10 4.68 -0.13
CA ILE A 834 -52.84 5.32 -0.56
C ILE A 834 -53.09 6.81 -0.79
N LYS A 835 -52.29 7.66 -0.15
CA LYS A 835 -52.42 9.12 -0.30
C LYS A 835 -51.97 9.57 -1.69
N MET A 836 -52.81 10.34 -2.37
CA MET A 836 -52.62 10.75 -3.77
C MET A 836 -52.30 12.24 -3.91
N PHE A 837 -51.33 12.52 -4.78
CA PHE A 837 -51.01 13.85 -5.28
C PHE A 837 -51.29 13.87 -6.78
N THR A 838 -52.28 14.63 -7.22
CA THR A 838 -52.73 14.57 -8.63
C THR A 838 -52.64 15.93 -9.29
N ILE A 839 -52.03 15.97 -10.48
CA ILE A 839 -52.16 17.12 -11.37
C ILE A 839 -53.53 16.98 -12.04
N VAL A 840 -54.40 17.98 -11.87
CA VAL A 840 -55.75 17.97 -12.42
C VAL A 840 -55.89 19.08 -13.45
N ASP A 841 -56.36 18.71 -14.64
CA ASP A 841 -56.80 19.67 -15.66
C ASP A 841 -58.31 19.98 -15.46
N THR A 842 -58.87 20.89 -16.26
CA THR A 842 -60.25 21.35 -16.16
C THR A 842 -61.28 20.24 -16.40
N ASN A 843 -60.92 19.16 -17.10
CA ASN A 843 -61.75 17.98 -17.33
C ASN A 843 -61.68 16.93 -16.20
N CYS A 844 -60.86 17.14 -15.17
CA CYS A 844 -60.63 16.18 -14.09
C CYS A 844 -61.56 16.44 -12.89
N ASN A 845 -61.78 15.43 -12.04
CA ASN A 845 -62.52 15.59 -10.78
C ASN A 845 -61.55 15.77 -9.60
N PRO A 846 -61.42 16.99 -9.03
CA PRO A 846 -60.49 17.26 -7.93
C PRO A 846 -60.86 16.54 -6.63
N ARG A 847 -62.11 16.08 -6.45
CA ARG A 847 -62.54 15.34 -5.24
C ARG A 847 -61.94 13.94 -5.12
N LEU A 848 -61.39 13.40 -6.21
CA LEU A 848 -60.81 12.05 -6.21
C LEU A 848 -59.36 11.99 -5.69
N SER A 849 -58.75 13.13 -5.32
CA SER A 849 -57.35 13.20 -4.87
C SER A 849 -57.24 13.95 -3.53
N ASP A 850 -56.33 13.51 -2.65
CA ASP A 850 -56.10 14.19 -1.36
C ASP A 850 -55.38 15.54 -1.55
N HIS A 851 -54.46 15.60 -2.51
CA HIS A 851 -53.64 16.77 -2.79
C HIS A 851 -53.69 17.13 -4.27
N VAL A 852 -54.55 18.10 -4.56
CA VAL A 852 -54.84 18.56 -5.92
C VAL A 852 -53.85 19.64 -6.35
N ILE A 853 -53.34 19.57 -7.58
CA ILE A 853 -52.56 20.63 -8.24
C ILE A 853 -53.26 20.97 -9.55
N PRO A 854 -54.07 22.05 -9.61
CA PRO A 854 -54.78 22.42 -10.82
C PRO A 854 -53.80 23.00 -11.83
N ALA A 855 -53.53 22.29 -12.92
CA ALA A 855 -52.60 22.73 -13.97
C ALA A 855 -52.78 21.89 -15.24
N ASN A 856 -52.31 22.46 -16.36
CA ASN A 856 -52.22 21.75 -17.63
C ASN A 856 -51.37 20.47 -17.51
N ASP A 857 -51.93 19.30 -17.79
CA ASP A 857 -51.20 18.03 -17.82
C ASP A 857 -50.87 17.52 -19.24
N ASP A 858 -51.42 18.14 -20.28
CA ASP A 858 -51.11 17.88 -21.70
C ASP A 858 -49.79 18.53 -22.14
N SER A 859 -49.42 19.66 -21.54
CA SER A 859 -48.16 20.34 -21.84
C SER A 859 -46.97 19.66 -21.15
N ARG A 860 -46.02 19.16 -21.96
CA ARG A 860 -44.75 18.60 -21.47
C ARG A 860 -43.98 19.59 -20.59
N ASN A 861 -44.00 20.88 -20.91
CA ASN A 861 -43.30 21.91 -20.13
C ASN A 861 -43.95 22.14 -18.76
N SER A 862 -45.28 22.10 -18.69
CA SER A 862 -46.04 22.19 -17.45
C SER A 862 -45.74 21.02 -16.52
N VAL A 863 -45.88 19.79 -17.02
CA VAL A 863 -45.59 18.56 -16.26
C VAL A 863 -44.13 18.52 -15.80
N LYS A 864 -43.19 18.90 -16.67
CA LYS A 864 -41.75 18.98 -16.34
C LYS A 864 -41.48 19.95 -15.20
N TYR A 865 -42.13 21.12 -15.19
CA TYR A 865 -41.97 22.11 -14.13
C TYR A 865 -42.46 21.56 -12.78
N ILE A 866 -43.68 21.01 -12.75
CA ILE A 866 -44.28 20.48 -11.51
C ILE A 866 -43.48 19.29 -10.97
N LEU A 867 -43.17 18.30 -11.81
CA LEU A 867 -42.37 17.14 -11.39
C LEU A 867 -40.95 17.53 -10.98
N GLY A 868 -40.39 18.57 -11.59
CA GLY A 868 -39.09 19.14 -11.21
C GLY A 868 -39.10 19.69 -9.78
N GLU A 869 -40.12 20.49 -9.43
CA GLU A 869 -40.33 20.98 -8.07
C GLU A 869 -40.60 19.84 -7.07
N MET A 870 -41.40 18.84 -7.44
CA MET A 870 -41.62 17.67 -6.58
C MET A 870 -40.30 16.92 -6.30
N LEU A 871 -39.50 16.68 -7.33
CA LEU A 871 -38.21 16.01 -7.22
C LEU A 871 -37.25 16.78 -6.30
N THR A 872 -37.18 18.11 -6.42
CA THR A 872 -36.29 18.94 -5.60
C THR A 872 -36.68 18.83 -4.12
N TYR A 873 -37.97 18.95 -3.79
CA TYR A 873 -38.47 18.83 -2.42
C TYR A 873 -38.27 17.43 -1.84
N ILE A 874 -38.55 16.37 -2.60
CA ILE A 874 -38.29 14.99 -2.17
C ILE A 874 -36.80 14.80 -1.84
N ARG A 875 -35.89 15.24 -2.72
CA ARG A 875 -34.45 15.07 -2.51
C ARG A 875 -33.92 15.89 -1.35
N LEU A 876 -34.41 17.13 -1.18
CA LEU A 876 -34.07 17.96 -0.03
C LEU A 876 -34.51 17.29 1.28
N ALA A 877 -35.74 16.80 1.34
CA ALA A 877 -36.26 16.09 2.51
C ALA A 877 -35.49 14.79 2.82
N GLN A 878 -35.16 14.00 1.80
CA GLN A 878 -34.31 12.81 1.96
C GLN A 878 -32.91 13.16 2.48
N LYS A 879 -32.30 14.26 1.99
CA LYS A 879 -31.00 14.74 2.47
C LYS A 879 -31.07 15.18 3.93
N LEU A 880 -32.14 15.90 4.30
CA LEU A 880 -32.41 16.30 5.68
C LEU A 880 -32.57 15.08 6.59
N ARG A 881 -33.37 14.08 6.17
CA ARG A 881 -33.54 12.82 6.90
C ARG A 881 -32.20 12.13 7.17
N LYS A 882 -31.34 12.01 6.15
CA LYS A 882 -30.00 11.43 6.30
C LYS A 882 -29.14 12.21 7.30
N LYS A 883 -29.11 13.55 7.20
CA LYS A 883 -28.37 14.41 8.15
C LYS A 883 -28.86 14.20 9.59
N VAL A 884 -30.18 14.18 9.81
CA VAL A 884 -30.77 13.97 11.14
C VAL A 884 -30.46 12.57 11.67
N GLY A 885 -30.54 11.54 10.83
CA GLY A 885 -30.17 10.17 11.20
C GLY A 885 -28.70 10.07 11.63
N SER A 886 -27.79 10.67 10.88
CA SER A 886 -26.35 10.71 11.24
C SER A 886 -26.09 11.45 12.56
N ARG A 887 -26.81 12.55 12.83
CA ARG A 887 -26.70 13.28 14.11
C ARG A 887 -27.25 12.47 15.29
N LYS A 888 -28.37 11.78 15.12
CA LYS A 888 -28.90 10.88 16.17
C LYS A 888 -27.90 9.76 16.49
N LEU A 889 -27.37 9.08 15.47
CA LEU A 889 -26.34 8.05 15.64
C LEU A 889 -25.08 8.60 16.33
N ALA A 890 -24.64 9.81 15.97
CA ALA A 890 -23.53 10.48 16.63
C ALA A 890 -23.82 10.72 18.12
N ASN A 891 -25.01 11.21 18.47
CA ASN A 891 -25.44 11.47 19.84
C ASN A 891 -25.69 10.21 20.68
N TYR A 892 -25.85 9.03 20.07
CA TYR A 892 -25.91 7.73 20.76
C TYR A 892 -24.54 7.04 20.84
N SER A 893 -23.51 7.60 20.19
CA SER A 893 -22.15 7.03 20.12
C SER A 893 -21.09 7.85 20.89
N VAL A 894 -21.52 8.98 21.43
CA VAL A 894 -20.87 9.78 22.49
C VAL A 894 -21.56 9.39 23.77
#